data_AF-A0A2A9NHC7-F1
#
_entry.id   AF-A0A2A9NHC7-F1
#
_cell.length_a   1.000
_cell.length_b   1.000
_cell.length_c   1.000
_cell.angle_alpha   90.00
_cell.angle_beta   90.00
_cell.angle_gamma   90.00
#
_symmetry.space_group_name_H-M   'P 1'
#
loop_
_entity.id
_entity.type
_entity.pdbx_description
1 polymer ?
#
loop_
_entity_poly.entity_id
_entity_poly.type
_entity_poly.pdbx_seq_one_letter_code
_entity_poly.pdbx_strand_id
1 'polypeptide(L)'
;MRVLTWNINGVRTIPQYHPWNTFKTFNDILDNLNADIICFQEMKTSRSTITKPVAIPSSYHSFFSFPSRKTGYSGVAIYTRAESVAALKAEEGLTGFLQPKPPLTDAERVSNDVTYPPYLLEEHDPRDEGLELDLLTLDSEGRAVIVDFGLFVLINVYCPNDGVGTEERDKFKMDYHRLLELRVRGLIEKEGREVIVVGDINSCAAVIDHCEGTLMVSRGQAMGMQGDEGFYEREYRRWIRDWLLPEDGGVGCMVDIVRRFWPNRKGMYTCWNTKISARESNYGTRIDYILITKGLVPWIKAADIQQDVKGSDHCPVYIDLHDEIQNADGSITRLRDMLGMPLKDSNPADPPRLAAKFWDEYSGKQMQLDKFFGRKTMRSTTSTSTMASTENVVLTDIESTTASQVTARETPDVECLSRLSVMVADMPDNGDSHPPPLTPSASSPPALDLSIDSEKSTSALHSSVIPTIATTSGTTVSAGRPIKRKQTTLEKVVSKRQKGKKRDIEKGGVSELGGQTKLFSFFAKPVDGTSSKEKAKETSSPTKIFELDTDESDVLEVIGNEEDCQTEPLGSSQPSLDNGEQSKQAWSALLAPTPIPRCKVHNEPAKEYKVNKPGPNKGKRFFLCSRPVGPGYAGRPERLPDEVDPQYRCNFFKWSSDARKEVKRMNSLGL
;
A
#
# COMPACT_ATOMS: atom_id res chain seq x y z
N MET A 1 1.77 21.03 13.66
CA MET A 1 2.00 20.04 12.55
C MET A 1 0.88 19.01 12.52
N ARG A 2 0.55 18.41 11.36
CA ARG A 2 -0.37 17.25 11.25
C ARG A 2 0.28 16.01 10.62
N VAL A 3 0.04 14.84 11.22
CA VAL A 3 0.29 13.51 10.63
C VAL A 3 -1.05 12.86 10.27
N LEU A 4 -1.17 12.30 9.08
CA LEU A 4 -2.37 11.64 8.57
C LEU A 4 -2.01 10.28 7.97
N THR A 5 -2.86 9.28 8.18
CA THR A 5 -2.73 7.95 7.58
C THR A 5 -4.04 7.51 6.91
N TRP A 6 -3.97 6.80 5.78
CA TRP A 6 -5.14 6.37 5.01
C TRP A 6 -4.82 5.18 4.08
N ASN A 7 -5.53 4.05 4.25
CA ASN A 7 -5.55 3.01 3.22
C ASN A 7 -6.36 3.54 2.01
N ILE A 8 -5.67 3.77 0.89
CA ILE A 8 -6.23 4.45 -0.28
C ILE A 8 -6.83 3.50 -1.32
N ASN A 9 -6.72 2.19 -1.14
CA ASN A 9 -7.20 1.18 -2.09
C ASN A 9 -6.80 1.48 -3.55
N GLY A 10 -5.51 1.79 -3.73
CA GLY A 10 -4.85 2.04 -5.02
C GLY A 10 -4.68 3.51 -5.38
N VAL A 11 -3.43 3.96 -5.57
CA VAL A 11 -3.11 5.37 -5.93
C VAL A 11 -3.71 5.85 -7.25
N ARG A 12 -4.23 4.92 -8.06
CA ARG A 12 -4.92 5.18 -9.33
C ARG A 12 -6.44 5.33 -9.20
N THR A 13 -7.03 4.94 -8.07
CA THR A 13 -8.48 5.00 -7.83
C THR A 13 -8.90 6.33 -7.22
N ILE A 14 -8.11 6.89 -6.29
CA ILE A 14 -8.39 8.19 -5.64
C ILE A 14 -8.87 9.26 -6.64
N PRO A 15 -8.16 9.56 -7.75
CA PRO A 15 -8.52 10.66 -8.65
C PRO A 15 -9.78 10.42 -9.51
N GLN A 16 -10.46 9.29 -9.33
CA GLN A 16 -11.72 8.96 -10.00
C GLN A 16 -12.94 9.39 -9.15
N TYR A 17 -12.78 9.42 -7.82
CA TYR A 17 -13.84 9.77 -6.87
C TYR A 17 -13.94 11.29 -6.63
N HIS A 18 -15.14 11.76 -6.30
CA HIS A 18 -15.34 13.13 -5.82
C HIS A 18 -14.95 13.25 -4.33
N PRO A 19 -14.28 14.33 -3.88
CA PRO A 19 -13.93 15.55 -4.63
C PRO A 19 -12.63 15.45 -5.43
N TRP A 20 -11.84 14.38 -5.27
CA TRP A 20 -10.48 14.27 -5.81
C TRP A 20 -10.38 14.43 -7.33
N ASN A 21 -11.39 13.97 -8.06
CA ASN A 21 -11.53 14.12 -9.51
C ASN A 21 -11.71 15.58 -10.00
N THR A 22 -11.88 16.54 -9.09
CA THR A 22 -11.88 17.98 -9.41
C THR A 22 -10.47 18.59 -9.46
N PHE A 23 -9.48 17.92 -8.86
CA PHE A 23 -8.10 18.38 -8.80
C PHE A 23 -7.31 18.01 -10.08
N LYS A 24 -6.32 18.82 -10.44
CA LYS A 24 -5.60 18.69 -11.72
C LYS A 24 -4.30 17.91 -11.59
N THR A 25 -3.70 17.92 -10.40
CA THR A 25 -2.45 17.25 -10.09
C THR A 25 -2.59 16.37 -8.85
N PHE A 26 -1.69 15.40 -8.69
CA PHE A 26 -1.62 14.62 -7.44
C PHE A 26 -1.10 15.45 -6.26
N ASN A 27 -0.33 16.50 -6.53
CA ASN A 27 0.09 17.45 -5.49
C ASN A 27 -1.12 18.19 -4.89
N ASP A 28 -2.07 18.63 -5.73
CA ASP A 28 -3.32 19.26 -5.27
C ASP A 28 -4.12 18.32 -4.33
N ILE A 29 -4.13 17.00 -4.61
CA ILE A 29 -4.79 15.98 -3.78
C ILE A 29 -4.12 15.90 -2.40
N LEU A 30 -2.78 15.84 -2.37
CA LEU A 30 -2.01 15.80 -1.12
C LEU A 30 -2.21 17.09 -0.30
N ASP A 31 -2.17 18.26 -0.94
CA ASP A 31 -2.39 19.54 -0.26
C ASP A 31 -3.80 19.66 0.33
N ASN A 32 -4.83 19.11 -0.34
CA ASN A 32 -6.20 19.09 0.17
C ASN A 32 -6.43 18.11 1.36
N LEU A 33 -5.50 17.20 1.64
CA LEU A 33 -5.50 16.44 2.90
C LEU A 33 -5.04 17.29 4.10
N ASN A 34 -4.53 18.51 3.87
CA ASN A 34 -4.16 19.50 4.90
C ASN A 34 -3.21 18.94 5.98
N ALA A 35 -2.29 18.05 5.57
CA ALA A 35 -1.31 17.42 6.44
C ALA A 35 0.13 17.71 6.00
N ASP A 36 1.05 17.60 6.96
CA ASP A 36 2.49 17.75 6.77
C ASP A 36 3.17 16.41 6.51
N ILE A 37 2.69 15.34 7.15
CA ILE A 37 3.09 13.96 6.87
C ILE A 37 1.84 13.16 6.48
N ILE A 38 1.88 12.50 5.33
CA ILE A 38 0.78 11.71 4.76
C ILE A 38 1.27 10.29 4.50
N CYS A 39 0.66 9.32 5.17
CA CYS A 39 0.98 7.89 5.08
C CYS A 39 -0.13 7.16 4.33
N PHE A 40 0.21 6.56 3.19
CA PHE A 40 -0.74 5.78 2.39
C PHE A 40 -0.42 4.28 2.46
N GLN A 41 -1.48 3.48 2.51
CA GLN A 41 -1.46 2.01 2.39
C GLN A 41 -2.22 1.56 1.14
N GLU A 42 -1.93 0.36 0.65
CA GLU A 42 -2.43 -0.19 -0.62
C GLU A 42 -2.21 0.72 -1.82
N MET A 43 -0.98 1.17 -2.04
CA MET A 43 -0.59 1.93 -3.23
C MET A 43 -0.94 1.22 -4.56
N LYS A 44 -0.99 -0.12 -4.58
CA LYS A 44 -1.34 -1.00 -5.74
C LYS A 44 -0.66 -0.58 -7.04
N THR A 45 0.63 -0.28 -6.96
CA THR A 45 1.46 0.09 -8.12
C THR A 45 2.87 -0.48 -7.96
N SER A 46 3.75 -0.19 -8.90
CA SER A 46 5.18 -0.55 -8.83
C SER A 46 6.02 0.66 -9.19
N ARG A 47 7.29 0.70 -8.76
CA ARG A 47 8.26 1.73 -9.19
C ARG A 47 8.33 1.90 -10.72
N SER A 48 8.14 0.82 -11.48
CA SER A 48 8.08 0.83 -12.95
C SER A 48 6.77 1.33 -13.57
N THR A 49 5.71 1.55 -12.78
CA THR A 49 4.37 1.92 -13.28
C THR A 49 3.71 3.10 -12.55
N ILE A 50 4.29 3.58 -11.46
CA ILE A 50 3.97 4.87 -10.86
C ILE A 50 4.35 6.00 -11.84
N THR A 51 3.72 7.18 -11.70
CA THR A 51 3.97 8.33 -12.59
C THR A 51 4.75 9.40 -11.86
N LYS A 52 5.59 10.17 -12.58
CA LYS A 52 6.44 11.19 -11.95
C LYS A 52 5.68 12.19 -11.06
N PRO A 53 4.47 12.69 -11.39
CA PRO A 53 3.72 13.59 -10.50
C PRO A 53 3.19 12.94 -9.21
N VAL A 54 3.09 11.61 -9.16
CA VAL A 54 2.72 10.85 -7.96
C VAL A 54 3.96 10.48 -7.17
N ALA A 55 5.04 10.08 -7.83
CA ALA A 55 6.30 9.73 -7.17
C ALA A 55 7.05 10.96 -6.64
N ILE A 56 7.08 12.06 -7.39
CA ILE A 56 7.75 13.32 -7.05
C ILE A 56 6.74 14.47 -7.27
N PRO A 57 5.78 14.67 -6.35
CA PRO A 57 5.01 15.92 -6.27
C PRO A 57 5.92 17.13 -5.99
N SER A 58 5.41 18.35 -6.18
CA SER A 58 6.21 19.58 -6.03
C SER A 58 6.48 19.97 -4.58
N SER A 59 5.48 19.82 -3.70
CA SER A 59 5.52 20.35 -2.32
C SER A 59 6.01 19.33 -1.27
N TYR A 60 6.25 18.08 -1.68
CA TYR A 60 6.56 16.97 -0.77
C TYR A 60 7.79 16.19 -1.22
N HIS A 61 8.51 15.65 -0.25
CA HIS A 61 9.41 14.51 -0.43
C HIS A 61 8.65 13.22 -0.13
N SER A 62 9.15 12.09 -0.62
CA SER A 62 8.35 10.88 -0.75
C SER A 62 9.20 9.61 -0.66
N PHE A 63 8.70 8.64 0.10
CA PHE A 63 9.33 7.36 0.40
C PHE A 63 8.33 6.26 0.11
N PHE A 64 8.76 5.15 -0.50
CA PHE A 64 7.88 4.08 -0.96
C PHE A 64 8.45 2.72 -0.61
N SER A 65 7.56 1.76 -0.34
CA SER A 65 7.86 0.34 -0.45
C SER A 65 6.95 -0.31 -1.49
N PHE A 66 7.47 -1.28 -2.25
CA PHE A 66 6.73 -1.97 -3.31
C PHE A 66 6.86 -3.49 -3.20
N PRO A 67 5.80 -4.27 -3.47
CA PRO A 67 5.89 -5.73 -3.47
C PRO A 67 6.87 -6.23 -4.54
N SER A 68 7.83 -7.06 -4.11
CA SER A 68 8.88 -7.58 -4.98
C SER A 68 8.37 -8.60 -6.02
N ARG A 69 7.30 -9.35 -5.69
CA ARG A 69 6.82 -10.49 -6.50
C ARG A 69 5.50 -10.22 -7.27
N LYS A 70 4.66 -9.28 -6.81
CA LYS A 70 3.26 -9.13 -7.29
C LYS A 70 2.90 -7.68 -7.59
N THR A 71 2.88 -7.30 -8.87
CA THR A 71 2.48 -5.94 -9.30
C THR A 71 0.98 -5.70 -9.07
N GLY A 72 0.60 -4.46 -8.71
CA GLY A 72 -0.82 -4.09 -8.50
C GLY A 72 -1.42 -4.54 -7.15
N TYR A 73 -0.56 -4.88 -6.20
CA TYR A 73 -0.89 -5.38 -4.86
C TYR A 73 -0.17 -4.52 -3.81
N SER A 74 -0.65 -4.49 -2.56
CA SER A 74 0.07 -3.93 -1.40
C SER A 74 0.69 -2.53 -1.69
N GLY A 75 1.90 -2.28 -1.17
CA GLY A 75 2.67 -1.07 -1.35
C GLY A 75 2.26 0.03 -0.38
N VAL A 76 3.24 0.67 0.24
CA VAL A 76 3.05 1.79 1.18
C VAL A 76 3.85 3.01 0.72
N ALA A 77 3.39 4.20 1.09
CA ALA A 77 4.10 5.45 0.81
C ALA A 77 4.02 6.45 1.96
N ILE A 78 5.09 7.18 2.24
CA ILE A 78 5.08 8.36 3.12
C ILE A 78 5.40 9.57 2.25
N TYR A 79 4.59 10.64 2.36
CA TYR A 79 4.86 11.96 1.81
C TYR A 79 5.11 12.95 2.95
N THR A 80 6.19 13.72 2.88
CA THR A 80 6.58 14.73 3.88
C THR A 80 6.66 16.11 3.24
N ARG A 81 5.88 17.08 3.69
CA ARG A 81 5.87 18.45 3.16
C ARG A 81 7.22 19.10 3.40
N ALA A 82 7.93 19.45 2.33
CA ALA A 82 9.34 19.87 2.39
C ALA A 82 9.57 21.18 3.16
N GLU A 83 8.53 22.00 3.29
CA GLU A 83 8.54 23.26 4.07
C GLU A 83 8.24 23.06 5.57
N SER A 84 7.62 21.94 5.95
CA SER A 84 7.19 21.67 7.34
C SER A 84 8.01 20.64 8.09
N VAL A 85 8.65 19.68 7.39
CA VAL A 85 9.33 18.55 8.04
C VAL A 85 10.57 18.11 7.26
N ALA A 86 11.70 17.97 7.95
CA ALA A 86 12.90 17.34 7.41
C ALA A 86 12.96 15.87 7.82
N ALA A 87 12.91 14.95 6.86
CA ALA A 87 13.29 13.56 7.10
C ALA A 87 14.81 13.48 7.28
N LEU A 88 15.28 12.85 8.36
CA LEU A 88 16.71 12.70 8.67
C LEU A 88 17.29 11.39 8.14
N LYS A 89 16.52 10.30 8.25
CA LYS A 89 16.87 8.95 7.78
C LYS A 89 15.63 8.22 7.25
N ALA A 90 15.79 7.22 6.38
CA ALA A 90 14.65 6.43 5.90
C ALA A 90 15.06 5.04 5.41
N GLU A 91 14.21 4.04 5.65
CA GLU A 91 14.41 2.62 5.30
C GLU A 91 13.16 1.96 4.73
N GLU A 92 13.37 0.89 3.95
CA GLU A 92 12.30 0.02 3.44
C GLU A 92 12.22 -1.26 4.31
N GLY A 93 11.00 -1.73 4.60
CA GLY A 93 10.79 -2.94 5.41
C GLY A 93 10.96 -2.74 6.93
N LEU A 94 10.85 -3.85 7.67
CA LEU A 94 11.01 -3.95 9.12
C LEU A 94 12.34 -4.61 9.52
N THR A 95 12.88 -5.49 8.66
CA THR A 95 14.07 -6.31 8.95
C THR A 95 15.39 -5.58 8.75
N GLY A 96 15.39 -4.49 7.95
CA GLY A 96 16.61 -3.83 7.50
C GLY A 96 17.30 -4.50 6.30
N PHE A 97 16.84 -5.67 5.83
CA PHE A 97 17.43 -6.39 4.69
C PHE A 97 17.13 -5.74 3.33
N LEU A 98 16.08 -4.91 3.21
CA LEU A 98 15.70 -4.22 1.98
C LEU A 98 16.58 -2.98 1.73
N GLN A 99 17.85 -3.23 1.40
CA GLN A 99 18.84 -2.18 1.17
C GLN A 99 18.81 -1.63 -0.27
N PRO A 100 18.95 -0.30 -0.47
CA PRO A 100 19.17 0.31 -1.79
C PRO A 100 20.54 -0.11 -2.38
N LYS A 101 20.86 0.40 -3.58
CA LYS A 101 22.15 0.14 -4.25
C LYS A 101 22.86 1.46 -4.57
N PRO A 102 24.04 1.76 -3.99
CA PRO A 102 24.72 1.00 -2.92
C PRO A 102 23.87 0.91 -1.63
N PRO A 103 24.18 -0.03 -0.70
CA PRO A 103 23.52 -0.12 0.61
C PRO A 103 23.58 1.20 1.39
N LEU A 104 22.76 1.35 2.42
CA LEU A 104 22.89 2.44 3.39
C LEU A 104 24.15 2.24 4.23
N THR A 105 24.85 3.32 4.54
CA THR A 105 25.87 3.37 5.59
C THR A 105 25.20 3.48 6.97
N ASP A 106 25.90 3.09 8.04
CA ASP A 106 25.42 3.13 9.43
C ASP A 106 24.86 4.52 9.82
N ALA A 107 25.47 5.58 9.30
CA ALA A 107 25.01 6.96 9.48
C ALA A 107 23.67 7.26 8.77
N GLU A 108 23.38 6.59 7.64
CA GLU A 108 22.10 6.68 6.91
C GLU A 108 21.02 5.73 7.47
N ARG A 109 21.38 4.64 8.16
CA ARG A 109 20.43 3.66 8.71
C ARG A 109 19.62 4.25 9.87
N VAL A 110 18.31 3.99 9.91
CA VAL A 110 17.41 4.50 10.98
C VAL A 110 17.87 4.03 12.37
N SER A 111 18.32 2.78 12.46
CA SER A 111 18.86 2.15 13.66
C SER A 111 20.21 1.47 13.39
N ASN A 112 20.88 1.05 14.45
CA ASN A 112 22.06 0.18 14.37
C ASN A 112 21.65 -1.29 14.12
N ASP A 113 22.53 -2.10 13.54
CA ASP A 113 22.24 -3.49 13.15
C ASP A 113 21.67 -4.37 14.28
N VAL A 114 22.15 -4.17 15.52
CA VAL A 114 21.69 -4.86 16.73
C VAL A 114 20.23 -4.55 17.13
N THR A 115 19.62 -3.53 16.55
CA THR A 115 18.25 -3.07 16.84
C THR A 115 17.22 -3.65 15.86
N TYR A 116 17.65 -4.43 14.87
CA TYR A 116 16.73 -5.05 13.91
C TYR A 116 16.29 -6.44 14.38
N PRO A 117 15.07 -6.88 14.02
CA PRO A 117 14.53 -8.19 14.38
C PRO A 117 15.46 -9.40 14.19
N PRO A 118 16.31 -9.51 13.14
CA PRO A 118 17.23 -10.64 13.00
C PRO A 118 18.13 -10.86 14.21
N TYR A 119 18.64 -9.77 14.81
CA TYR A 119 19.53 -9.85 15.98
C TYR A 119 18.74 -10.02 17.29
N LEU A 120 17.58 -9.37 17.41
CA LEU A 120 16.73 -9.45 18.60
C LEU A 120 16.17 -10.87 18.85
N LEU A 121 16.01 -11.66 17.79
CA LEU A 121 15.64 -13.08 17.87
C LEU A 121 16.76 -13.97 18.44
N GLU A 122 18.03 -13.56 18.34
CA GLU A 122 19.16 -14.29 18.93
C GLU A 122 19.18 -14.18 20.46
N GLU A 123 18.60 -13.10 21.03
CA GLU A 123 18.65 -12.77 22.46
C GLU A 123 17.81 -13.70 23.38
N HIS A 124 17.02 -14.63 22.82
CA HIS A 124 16.15 -15.58 23.56
C HIS A 124 15.16 -14.89 24.53
N ASP A 125 14.20 -14.16 23.97
CA ASP A 125 13.01 -13.73 24.70
C ASP A 125 12.00 -14.90 24.80
N PRO A 126 11.45 -15.24 25.99
CA PRO A 126 10.43 -16.29 26.12
C PRO A 126 9.13 -16.01 25.34
N ARG A 127 8.90 -14.77 24.89
CA ARG A 127 7.79 -14.41 23.98
C ARG A 127 8.05 -14.85 22.53
N ASP A 128 9.32 -15.05 22.17
CA ASP A 128 9.80 -15.38 20.84
C ASP A 128 10.13 -16.89 20.69
N GLU A 129 9.97 -17.69 21.76
CA GLU A 129 10.16 -19.15 21.74
C GLU A 129 9.27 -19.83 20.68
N GLY A 130 9.91 -20.39 19.65
CA GLY A 130 9.22 -21.06 18.53
C GLY A 130 8.83 -20.15 17.35
N LEU A 131 9.22 -18.87 17.35
CA LEU A 131 8.99 -17.96 16.20
C LEU A 131 9.93 -18.28 15.02
N GLU A 132 9.57 -19.26 14.20
CA GLU A 132 10.16 -19.43 12.87
C GLU A 132 9.54 -18.43 11.88
N LEU A 133 10.31 -17.39 11.56
CA LEU A 133 9.93 -16.26 10.70
C LEU A 133 10.76 -16.23 9.40
N ASP A 134 10.13 -16.36 8.23
CA ASP A 134 10.77 -16.00 6.94
C ASP A 134 10.79 -14.46 6.80
N LEU A 135 11.77 -13.85 7.48
CA LEU A 135 11.98 -12.41 7.54
C LEU A 135 12.03 -11.76 6.15
N LEU A 136 12.65 -12.41 5.16
CA LEU A 136 12.77 -11.86 3.82
C LEU A 136 11.45 -11.93 3.05
N THR A 137 10.67 -13.02 3.17
CA THR A 137 9.34 -13.10 2.54
C THR A 137 8.33 -12.16 3.21
N LEU A 138 8.39 -11.98 4.54
CA LEU A 138 7.55 -11.03 5.29
C LEU A 138 7.71 -9.59 4.76
N ASP A 139 8.94 -9.12 4.59
CA ASP A 139 9.21 -7.78 4.01
C ASP A 139 8.95 -7.72 2.49
N SER A 140 9.06 -8.84 1.76
CA SER A 140 8.92 -8.88 0.29
C SER A 140 7.56 -8.44 -0.27
N GLU A 141 6.50 -8.42 0.55
CA GLU A 141 5.18 -7.92 0.17
C GLU A 141 5.09 -6.38 0.11
N GLY A 142 6.15 -5.64 0.45
CA GLY A 142 6.22 -4.18 0.30
C GLY A 142 5.29 -3.44 1.26
N ARG A 143 5.36 -3.81 2.55
CA ARG A 143 4.34 -3.50 3.58
C ARG A 143 4.75 -2.45 4.60
N ALA A 144 6.03 -2.11 4.71
CA ALA A 144 6.54 -1.12 5.65
C ALA A 144 7.52 -0.15 5.01
N VAL A 145 7.46 1.11 5.43
CA VAL A 145 8.47 2.13 5.15
C VAL A 145 8.66 2.98 6.41
N ILE A 146 9.91 3.20 6.80
CA ILE A 146 10.31 3.84 8.05
C ILE A 146 11.00 5.17 7.75
N VAL A 147 10.67 6.23 8.48
CA VAL A 147 11.33 7.54 8.38
C VAL A 147 11.64 8.09 9.77
N ASP A 148 12.87 8.55 9.97
CA ASP A 148 13.34 9.21 11.18
C ASP A 148 13.20 10.73 11.07
N PHE A 149 12.59 11.36 12.06
CA PHE A 149 12.39 12.81 12.15
C PHE A 149 13.10 13.44 13.36
N GLY A 150 14.06 12.73 13.97
CA GLY A 150 14.73 13.15 15.20
C GLY A 150 13.86 12.87 16.42
N LEU A 151 12.84 13.70 16.64
CA LEU A 151 11.88 13.61 17.75
C LEU A 151 11.22 12.22 17.84
N PHE A 152 10.88 11.61 16.71
CA PHE A 152 10.29 10.28 16.64
C PHE A 152 10.70 9.54 15.37
N VAL A 153 10.64 8.21 15.43
CA VAL A 153 10.68 7.33 14.26
C VAL A 153 9.25 7.00 13.85
N LEU A 154 8.91 7.24 12.58
CA LEU A 154 7.60 6.92 12.01
C LEU A 154 7.69 5.63 11.19
N ILE A 155 6.83 4.66 11.53
CA ILE A 155 6.66 3.42 10.77
C ILE A 155 5.27 3.48 10.10
N ASN A 156 5.23 3.62 8.76
CA ASN A 156 4.01 3.40 8.00
C ASN A 156 3.89 1.92 7.65
N VAL A 157 2.81 1.26 8.08
CA VAL A 157 2.55 -0.16 7.85
C VAL A 157 1.23 -0.42 7.12
N TYR A 158 1.24 -1.48 6.32
CA TYR A 158 0.07 -2.19 5.83
C TYR A 158 0.19 -3.64 6.27
N CYS A 159 -0.42 -4.00 7.40
CA CYS A 159 -0.34 -5.37 7.92
C CYS A 159 -1.15 -6.34 7.03
N PRO A 160 -0.83 -7.65 7.02
CA PRO A 160 -1.56 -8.62 6.21
C PRO A 160 -3.04 -8.73 6.59
N ASN A 161 -3.89 -8.79 5.57
CA ASN A 161 -5.28 -9.22 5.72
C ASN A 161 -5.35 -10.77 5.71
N ASP A 162 -6.31 -11.34 6.41
CA ASP A 162 -6.56 -12.80 6.50
C ASP A 162 -7.24 -13.35 5.23
N GLY A 163 -7.99 -12.49 4.53
CA GLY A 163 -8.34 -12.67 3.12
C GLY A 163 -9.40 -13.74 2.84
N VAL A 164 -8.98 -15.00 2.72
CA VAL A 164 -9.89 -16.17 2.59
C VAL A 164 -9.92 -16.99 3.89
N GLY A 165 -9.05 -16.69 4.86
CA GLY A 165 -8.95 -17.42 6.12
C GLY A 165 -8.30 -18.79 5.98
N THR A 166 -7.22 -18.89 5.19
CA THR A 166 -6.35 -20.08 5.17
C THR A 166 -5.31 -19.99 6.29
N GLU A 167 -4.92 -21.12 6.86
CA GLU A 167 -4.05 -21.17 8.04
C GLU A 167 -2.67 -20.54 7.77
N GLU A 168 -2.15 -20.63 6.54
CA GLU A 168 -0.88 -20.02 6.15
C GLU A 168 -0.98 -18.48 6.05
N ARG A 169 -2.16 -17.94 5.75
CA ARG A 169 -2.38 -16.48 5.71
C ARG A 169 -2.68 -15.90 7.08
N ASP A 170 -3.36 -16.64 7.96
CA ASP A 170 -3.49 -16.25 9.37
C ASP A 170 -2.12 -16.38 10.09
N LYS A 171 -1.28 -17.40 9.81
CA LYS A 171 0.12 -17.45 10.30
C LYS A 171 0.94 -16.28 9.75
N PHE A 172 0.97 -16.04 8.44
CA PHE A 172 1.73 -14.93 7.85
C PHE A 172 1.30 -13.56 8.40
N LYS A 173 0.02 -13.41 8.78
CA LYS A 173 -0.50 -12.22 9.47
C LYS A 173 0.09 -12.08 10.88
N MET A 174 0.06 -13.14 11.68
CA MET A 174 0.66 -13.16 13.02
C MET A 174 2.18 -12.97 12.99
N ASP A 175 2.88 -13.67 12.10
CA ASP A 175 4.32 -13.53 11.86
C ASP A 175 4.71 -12.07 11.58
N TYR A 176 3.91 -11.37 10.76
CA TYR A 176 4.14 -9.96 10.43
C TYR A 176 3.80 -9.02 11.60
N HIS A 177 2.76 -9.33 12.38
CA HIS A 177 2.42 -8.60 13.59
C HIS A 177 3.54 -8.71 14.66
N ARG A 178 4.11 -9.90 14.86
CA ARG A 178 5.30 -10.09 15.73
C ARG A 178 6.54 -9.41 15.19
N LEU A 179 6.80 -9.46 13.88
CA LEU A 179 7.92 -8.75 13.25
C LEU A 179 7.84 -7.23 13.48
N LEU A 180 6.63 -6.66 13.43
CA LEU A 180 6.37 -5.24 13.72
C LEU A 180 6.59 -4.93 15.21
N GLU A 181 6.06 -5.76 16.11
CA GLU A 181 6.28 -5.66 17.56
C GLU A 181 7.77 -5.67 17.89
N LEU A 182 8.55 -6.59 17.33
CA LEU A 182 10.01 -6.69 17.50
C LEU A 182 10.76 -5.46 16.98
N ARG A 183 10.41 -4.93 15.80
CA ARG A 183 11.08 -3.73 15.26
C ARG A 183 10.82 -2.49 16.12
N VAL A 184 9.61 -2.36 16.68
CA VAL A 184 9.26 -1.30 17.63
C VAL A 184 9.93 -1.52 18.99
N ARG A 185 9.98 -2.77 19.47
CA ARG A 185 10.65 -3.17 20.71
C ARG A 185 12.12 -2.74 20.70
N GLY A 186 12.86 -3.05 19.63
CA GLY A 186 14.25 -2.61 19.48
C GLY A 186 14.44 -1.09 19.60
N LEU A 187 13.64 -0.33 18.84
CA LEU A 187 13.69 1.14 18.83
C LEU A 187 13.50 1.74 20.24
N ILE A 188 12.59 1.18 21.02
CA ILE A 188 12.28 1.65 22.39
C ILE A 188 13.33 1.14 23.39
N GLU A 189 13.54 -0.17 23.48
CA GLU A 189 14.35 -0.82 24.53
C GLU A 189 15.86 -0.62 24.36
N LYS A 190 16.36 -0.57 23.12
CA LYS A 190 17.80 -0.51 22.82
C LYS A 190 18.28 0.89 22.47
N GLU A 191 17.46 1.67 21.76
CA GLU A 191 17.83 3.00 21.24
C GLU A 191 17.11 4.16 21.95
N GLY A 192 16.16 3.89 22.86
CA GLY A 192 15.43 4.92 23.61
C GLY A 192 14.62 5.87 22.73
N ARG A 193 14.22 5.44 21.53
CA ARG A 193 13.48 6.27 20.56
C ARG A 193 12.00 6.30 20.92
N GLU A 194 11.41 7.49 20.82
CA GLU A 194 9.96 7.62 20.66
C GLU A 194 9.55 7.15 19.25
N VAL A 195 8.43 6.45 19.15
CA VAL A 195 7.96 5.80 17.92
C VAL A 195 6.49 6.13 17.66
N ILE A 196 6.16 6.39 16.40
CA ILE A 196 4.79 6.45 15.88
C ILE A 196 4.62 5.31 14.88
N VAL A 197 3.65 4.42 15.10
CA VAL A 197 3.22 3.42 14.12
C VAL A 197 1.88 3.87 13.53
N VAL A 198 1.78 3.94 12.20
CA VAL A 198 0.55 4.37 11.52
C VAL A 198 0.16 3.45 10.38
N GLY A 199 -1.14 3.33 10.14
CA GLY A 199 -1.69 2.62 8.98
C GLY A 199 -2.72 1.56 9.35
N ASP A 200 -2.98 0.71 8.37
CA ASP A 200 -3.96 -0.38 8.46
C ASP A 200 -3.31 -1.62 9.07
N ILE A 201 -3.71 -1.92 10.31
CA ILE A 201 -3.22 -3.05 11.11
C ILE A 201 -4.02 -4.33 10.81
N ASN A 202 -5.12 -4.25 10.05
CA ASN A 202 -6.03 -5.35 9.74
C ASN A 202 -6.53 -6.13 10.99
N SER A 203 -6.67 -5.43 12.13
CA SER A 203 -7.17 -5.99 13.40
C SER A 203 -7.95 -4.94 14.21
N CYS A 204 -8.93 -5.38 15.00
CA CYS A 204 -9.72 -4.53 15.90
C CYS A 204 -9.25 -4.72 17.35
N ALA A 205 -8.81 -3.65 18.00
CA ALA A 205 -8.25 -3.70 19.35
C ALA A 205 -9.28 -3.96 20.46
N ALA A 206 -10.50 -3.43 20.31
CA ALA A 206 -11.55 -3.59 21.32
C ALA A 206 -12.90 -3.97 20.70
N VAL A 207 -13.80 -4.53 21.50
CA VAL A 207 -15.16 -4.96 21.09
C VAL A 207 -15.95 -3.80 20.46
N ILE A 208 -15.74 -2.56 20.92
CA ILE A 208 -16.37 -1.32 20.41
C ILE A 208 -15.92 -0.96 18.97
N ASP A 209 -14.78 -1.47 18.52
CA ASP A 209 -14.18 -1.19 17.21
C ASP A 209 -14.73 -2.05 16.07
N HIS A 210 -15.69 -2.94 16.36
CA HIS A 210 -16.31 -3.82 15.37
C HIS A 210 -17.85 -3.72 15.46
N CYS A 211 -18.54 -3.53 14.32
CA CYS A 211 -20.00 -3.42 14.29
C CYS A 211 -20.73 -4.64 14.91
N GLU A 212 -20.29 -5.86 14.61
CA GLU A 212 -20.78 -7.09 15.26
C GLU A 212 -20.06 -7.45 16.58
N GLY A 213 -19.20 -6.59 17.15
CA GLY A 213 -18.32 -6.97 18.27
C GLY A 213 -19.07 -7.59 19.46
N THR A 214 -20.14 -6.94 19.93
CA THR A 214 -20.99 -7.45 21.01
C THR A 214 -21.69 -8.77 20.63
N LEU A 215 -22.01 -8.99 19.35
CA LEU A 215 -22.62 -10.23 18.87
C LEU A 215 -21.61 -11.40 18.86
N MET A 216 -20.32 -11.12 18.61
CA MET A 216 -19.24 -12.10 18.76
C MET A 216 -19.08 -12.50 20.23
N VAL A 217 -19.06 -11.52 21.14
CA VAL A 217 -19.05 -11.77 22.61
C VAL A 217 -20.25 -12.63 23.04
N SER A 218 -21.48 -12.27 22.67
CA SER A 218 -22.67 -13.05 23.04
C SER A 218 -22.69 -14.46 22.42
N ARG A 219 -22.10 -14.67 21.24
CA ARG A 219 -21.93 -16.01 20.66
C ARG A 219 -20.95 -16.86 21.46
N GLY A 220 -19.78 -16.32 21.82
CA GLY A 220 -18.80 -17.02 22.66
C GLY A 220 -19.35 -17.36 24.06
N GLN A 221 -20.08 -16.42 24.68
CA GLN A 221 -20.76 -16.66 25.96
C GLN A 221 -21.80 -17.79 25.88
N ALA A 222 -22.55 -17.88 24.78
CA ALA A 222 -23.46 -19.01 24.52
C ALA A 222 -22.73 -20.35 24.28
N MET A 223 -21.43 -20.32 23.97
CA MET A 223 -20.54 -21.49 23.87
C MET A 223 -19.76 -21.76 25.18
N GLY A 224 -20.00 -20.98 26.25
CA GLY A 224 -19.36 -21.14 27.55
C GLY A 224 -18.08 -20.33 27.77
N MET A 225 -17.68 -19.48 26.82
CA MET A 225 -16.55 -18.56 27.00
C MET A 225 -16.90 -17.44 28.02
N GLN A 226 -15.91 -16.99 28.78
CA GLN A 226 -16.10 -15.94 29.79
C GLN A 226 -15.77 -14.54 29.23
N GLY A 227 -16.39 -13.50 29.80
CA GLY A 227 -16.11 -12.11 29.43
C GLY A 227 -16.27 -11.83 27.93
N ASP A 228 -15.28 -11.15 27.35
CA ASP A 228 -15.22 -10.77 25.93
C ASP A 228 -14.46 -11.80 25.06
N GLU A 229 -14.13 -12.99 25.58
CA GLU A 229 -13.27 -13.96 24.89
C GLU A 229 -13.82 -14.42 23.53
N GLY A 230 -15.15 -14.41 23.33
CA GLY A 230 -15.79 -14.65 22.02
C GLY A 230 -15.49 -13.59 20.94
N PHE A 231 -14.94 -12.43 21.32
CA PHE A 231 -14.36 -11.47 20.39
C PHE A 231 -12.86 -11.67 20.21
N TYR A 232 -12.13 -12.04 21.27
CA TYR A 232 -10.68 -12.25 21.27
C TYR A 232 -10.24 -13.66 20.86
N GLU A 233 -11.15 -14.53 20.44
CA GLU A 233 -10.88 -15.90 19.92
C GLU A 233 -9.72 -15.93 18.90
N ARG A 234 -9.65 -14.95 17.99
CA ARG A 234 -8.54 -14.81 17.02
C ARG A 234 -7.34 -14.10 17.65
N GLU A 235 -6.17 -14.74 17.56
CA GLU A 235 -4.92 -14.26 18.17
C GLU A 235 -4.56 -12.81 17.81
N TYR A 236 -4.71 -12.41 16.53
CA TYR A 236 -4.39 -11.05 16.09
C TYR A 236 -5.19 -9.94 16.81
N ARG A 237 -6.30 -10.26 17.49
CA ARG A 237 -7.05 -9.33 18.36
C ARG A 237 -6.50 -9.28 19.78
N ARG A 238 -5.98 -10.40 20.31
CA ARG A 238 -5.24 -10.44 21.58
C ARG A 238 -3.93 -9.67 21.45
N TRP A 239 -3.16 -9.98 20.42
CA TRP A 239 -1.88 -9.32 20.12
C TRP A 239 -1.99 -7.79 20.15
N ILE A 240 -2.87 -7.19 19.34
CA ILE A 240 -3.01 -5.72 19.31
C ILE A 240 -3.54 -5.18 20.65
N ARG A 241 -4.48 -5.86 21.32
CA ARG A 241 -4.99 -5.46 22.65
C ARG A 241 -3.88 -5.43 23.70
N ASP A 242 -3.02 -6.45 23.71
CA ASP A 242 -1.99 -6.66 24.71
C ASP A 242 -0.72 -5.81 24.41
N TRP A 243 -0.52 -5.40 23.14
CA TRP A 243 0.48 -4.43 22.72
C TRP A 243 0.14 -2.99 23.10
N LEU A 244 -1.15 -2.68 23.30
CA LEU A 244 -1.59 -1.36 23.75
C LEU A 244 -1.38 -1.17 25.26
N LEU A 245 -0.83 -0.02 25.64
CA LEU A 245 -0.64 0.42 27.03
C LEU A 245 -2.01 0.70 27.70
N PRO A 246 -2.40 -0.05 28.74
CA PRO A 246 -3.61 0.21 29.51
C PRO A 246 -3.54 1.54 30.30
N GLU A 247 -4.70 2.14 30.62
CA GLU A 247 -4.76 3.41 31.36
C GLU A 247 -4.19 3.32 32.79
N ASP A 248 -4.28 2.15 33.41
CA ASP A 248 -3.72 1.81 34.72
C ASP A 248 -2.22 1.44 34.70
N GLY A 249 -1.60 1.40 33.51
CA GLY A 249 -0.15 1.24 33.36
C GLY A 249 0.35 -0.20 33.25
N GLY A 250 -0.43 -1.07 32.60
CA GLY A 250 -0.05 -2.46 32.30
C GLY A 250 1.07 -2.65 31.27
N VAL A 251 1.15 -3.86 30.69
CA VAL A 251 2.34 -4.39 30.00
C VAL A 251 2.59 -3.81 28.59
N GLY A 252 1.54 -3.44 27.85
CA GLY A 252 1.67 -2.92 26.48
C GLY A 252 2.45 -1.60 26.40
N CYS A 253 3.19 -1.38 25.31
CA CYS A 253 4.08 -0.22 25.17
C CYS A 253 3.52 0.93 24.32
N MET A 254 2.44 0.70 23.55
CA MET A 254 1.92 1.64 22.57
C MET A 254 0.58 2.26 22.99
N VAL A 255 0.40 3.57 22.84
CA VAL A 255 -0.85 4.29 23.14
C VAL A 255 -1.68 4.45 21.86
N ASP A 256 -2.90 3.89 21.84
CA ASP A 256 -3.93 4.24 20.85
C ASP A 256 -4.44 5.65 21.14
N ILE A 257 -3.84 6.63 20.46
CA ILE A 257 -4.10 8.04 20.73
C ILE A 257 -5.52 8.44 20.33
N VAL A 258 -6.11 7.81 19.31
CA VAL A 258 -7.47 8.11 18.86
C VAL A 258 -8.47 7.63 19.91
N ARG A 259 -8.28 6.44 20.49
CA ARG A 259 -9.09 5.99 21.63
C ARG A 259 -8.84 6.80 22.89
N ARG A 260 -7.63 7.32 23.13
CA ARG A 260 -7.36 8.22 24.27
C ARG A 260 -8.16 9.53 24.19
N PHE A 261 -8.37 10.08 22.99
CA PHE A 261 -9.26 11.24 22.79
C PHE A 261 -10.75 10.84 22.78
N TRP A 262 -11.09 9.63 22.33
CA TRP A 262 -12.48 9.18 22.13
C TRP A 262 -12.81 7.80 22.74
N PRO A 263 -12.61 7.59 24.06
CA PRO A 263 -12.64 6.25 24.65
C PRO A 263 -14.00 5.55 24.46
N ASN A 264 -15.09 6.29 24.69
CA ASN A 264 -16.46 5.77 24.64
C ASN A 264 -17.19 5.98 23.29
N ARG A 265 -16.51 6.47 22.24
CA ARG A 265 -17.14 6.77 20.94
C ARG A 265 -17.47 5.50 20.16
N LYS A 266 -18.75 5.14 20.14
CA LYS A 266 -19.31 4.05 19.31
C LYS A 266 -19.36 4.46 17.84
N GLY A 267 -19.30 3.50 16.92
CA GLY A 267 -19.40 3.75 15.48
C GLY A 267 -18.17 4.46 14.87
N MET A 268 -17.04 4.49 15.59
CA MET A 268 -15.79 5.12 15.15
C MET A 268 -15.00 4.20 14.21
N TYR A 269 -15.66 3.72 13.15
CA TYR A 269 -15.08 2.79 12.18
C TYR A 269 -14.25 3.53 11.12
N THR A 270 -13.29 2.83 10.54
CA THR A 270 -12.39 3.37 9.51
C THR A 270 -12.48 2.62 8.19
N CYS A 271 -12.96 1.37 8.17
CA CYS A 271 -13.15 0.55 6.98
C CYS A 271 -14.61 0.05 6.87
N TRP A 272 -15.15 0.01 5.64
CA TRP A 272 -16.52 -0.43 5.35
C TRP A 272 -16.62 -1.24 4.05
N ASN A 273 -17.28 -2.39 4.08
CA ASN A 273 -17.43 -3.26 2.91
C ASN A 273 -18.30 -2.60 1.80
N THR A 274 -17.66 -2.32 0.66
CA THR A 274 -18.28 -1.69 -0.51
C THR A 274 -19.32 -2.55 -1.22
N LYS A 275 -19.19 -3.88 -1.21
CA LYS A 275 -20.12 -4.80 -1.92
C LYS A 275 -21.55 -4.75 -1.38
N ILE A 276 -21.73 -4.27 -0.14
CA ILE A 276 -23.01 -4.12 0.55
C ILE A 276 -23.31 -2.66 0.96
N SER A 277 -22.59 -1.68 0.38
CA SER A 277 -22.69 -0.24 0.70
C SER A 277 -22.58 0.10 2.20
N ALA A 278 -21.77 -0.66 2.95
CA ALA A 278 -21.80 -0.68 4.41
C ALA A 278 -21.49 0.67 5.10
N ARG A 279 -20.84 1.60 4.38
CA ARG A 279 -20.49 2.95 4.87
C ARG A 279 -21.71 3.82 5.12
N GLU A 280 -22.82 3.57 4.44
CA GLU A 280 -24.06 4.36 4.55
C GLU A 280 -24.91 3.96 5.76
N SER A 281 -24.80 2.71 6.21
CA SER A 281 -25.36 2.21 7.48
C SER A 281 -24.38 2.27 8.66
N ASN A 282 -23.16 2.79 8.42
CA ASN A 282 -22.00 2.71 9.31
C ASN A 282 -21.73 1.29 9.87
N TYR A 283 -21.93 0.26 9.04
CA TYR A 283 -21.58 -1.13 9.35
C TYR A 283 -20.12 -1.37 8.99
N GLY A 284 -19.21 -1.13 9.94
CA GLY A 284 -17.77 -1.12 9.68
C GLY A 284 -16.93 -1.70 10.80
N THR A 285 -15.62 -1.54 10.63
CA THR A 285 -14.58 -1.87 11.60
C THR A 285 -13.57 -0.73 11.71
N ARG A 286 -12.95 -0.55 12.88
CA ARG A 286 -11.74 0.26 13.03
C ARG A 286 -10.53 -0.66 12.95
N ILE A 287 -9.75 -0.49 11.87
CA ILE A 287 -8.51 -1.24 11.60
C ILE A 287 -7.34 -0.32 11.22
N ASP A 288 -7.60 0.96 11.01
CA ASP A 288 -6.60 2.00 10.76
C ASP A 288 -6.28 2.72 12.08
N TYR A 289 -4.99 2.82 12.44
CA TYR A 289 -4.54 3.37 13.71
C TYR A 289 -3.43 4.40 13.54
N ILE A 290 -3.29 5.22 14.58
CA ILE A 290 -2.08 5.95 14.92
C ILE A 290 -1.74 5.54 16.36
N LEU A 291 -0.64 4.81 16.53
CA LEU A 291 -0.15 4.33 17.81
C LEU A 291 1.13 5.07 18.16
N ILE A 292 1.26 5.56 19.39
CA ILE A 292 2.44 6.35 19.82
C ILE A 292 3.06 5.80 21.09
N THR A 293 4.37 5.97 21.25
CA THR A 293 5.04 5.80 22.55
C THR A 293 4.56 6.84 23.57
N LYS A 294 4.64 6.49 24.86
CA LYS A 294 4.07 7.29 25.96
C LYS A 294 4.64 8.71 26.08
N GLY A 295 5.90 8.92 25.71
CA GLY A 295 6.56 10.23 25.77
C GLY A 295 6.09 11.22 24.71
N LEU A 296 5.45 10.76 23.63
CA LEU A 296 4.82 11.63 22.63
C LEU A 296 3.45 12.17 23.03
N VAL A 297 2.80 11.61 24.06
CA VAL A 297 1.45 12.04 24.49
C VAL A 297 1.34 13.56 24.75
N PRO A 298 2.30 14.25 25.43
CA PRO A 298 2.23 15.70 25.64
C PRO A 298 2.31 16.54 24.36
N TRP A 299 2.84 15.99 23.26
CA TRP A 299 2.88 16.68 21.97
C TRP A 299 1.53 16.63 21.24
N ILE A 300 0.59 15.75 21.59
CA ILE A 300 -0.64 15.56 20.83
C ILE A 300 -1.72 16.56 21.23
N LYS A 301 -2.11 17.40 20.27
CA LYS A 301 -3.14 18.43 20.39
C LYS A 301 -4.55 17.91 20.08
N ALA A 302 -4.67 17.01 19.09
CA ALA A 302 -5.93 16.39 18.70
C ALA A 302 -5.70 15.04 17.99
N ALA A 303 -6.69 14.16 18.04
CA ALA A 303 -6.74 12.91 17.27
C ALA A 303 -8.18 12.59 16.85
N ASP A 304 -8.44 12.22 15.59
CA ASP A 304 -9.77 11.73 15.14
C ASP A 304 -9.67 10.95 13.80
N ILE A 305 -10.75 10.28 13.44
CA ILE A 305 -11.03 9.70 12.13
C ILE A 305 -11.75 10.71 11.22
N GLN A 306 -11.58 10.60 9.90
CA GLN A 306 -12.24 11.47 8.92
C GLN A 306 -13.31 10.71 8.11
N GLN A 307 -14.29 10.13 8.81
CA GLN A 307 -15.34 9.24 8.26
C GLN A 307 -16.05 9.73 6.98
N ASP A 308 -16.18 11.06 6.80
CA ASP A 308 -16.85 11.68 5.66
C ASP A 308 -15.96 11.77 4.40
N VAL A 309 -14.64 11.59 4.55
CA VAL A 309 -13.66 11.64 3.45
C VAL A 309 -13.68 10.34 2.66
N LYS A 310 -14.40 10.36 1.53
CA LYS A 310 -14.54 9.24 0.59
C LYS A 310 -13.35 9.17 -0.38
N GLY A 311 -13.28 8.10 -1.18
CA GLY A 311 -12.20 7.86 -2.16
C GLY A 311 -11.54 6.49 -2.04
N SER A 312 -11.82 5.80 -0.92
CA SER A 312 -11.44 4.44 -0.59
C SER A 312 -12.61 3.78 0.16
N ASP A 313 -12.59 2.47 0.34
CA ASP A 313 -13.40 1.76 1.34
C ASP A 313 -12.97 2.09 2.78
N HIS A 314 -11.76 2.63 2.97
CA HIS A 314 -11.33 3.22 4.23
C HIS A 314 -11.53 4.76 4.27
N CYS A 315 -11.42 5.35 5.47
CA CYS A 315 -11.25 6.80 5.67
C CYS A 315 -9.89 7.12 6.31
N PRO A 316 -9.39 8.38 6.18
CA PRO A 316 -8.20 8.81 6.90
C PRO A 316 -8.37 8.80 8.43
N VAL A 317 -7.24 8.71 9.12
CA VAL A 317 -7.07 8.94 10.56
C VAL A 317 -5.93 9.95 10.74
N TYR A 318 -6.03 10.89 11.69
CA TYR A 318 -5.01 11.92 11.88
C TYR A 318 -4.70 12.23 13.34
N ILE A 319 -3.51 12.81 13.55
CA ILE A 319 -3.14 13.54 14.76
C ILE A 319 -2.63 14.94 14.41
N ASP A 320 -3.01 15.91 15.23
CA ASP A 320 -2.38 17.23 15.28
C ASP A 320 -1.38 17.26 16.44
N LEU A 321 -0.17 17.77 16.19
CA LEU A 321 0.83 18.04 17.21
C LEU A 321 0.85 19.53 17.57
N HIS A 322 1.07 19.82 18.86
CA HIS A 322 1.41 21.13 19.39
C HIS A 322 2.70 21.65 18.76
N ASP A 323 2.72 22.93 18.37
CA ASP A 323 3.91 23.54 17.76
C ASP A 323 4.98 23.91 18.81
N GLU A 324 4.59 24.00 20.09
CA GLU A 324 5.48 24.06 21.27
C GLU A 324 4.79 23.46 22.51
N ILE A 325 5.58 22.88 23.42
CA ILE A 325 5.14 22.32 24.72
C ILE A 325 5.94 22.93 25.87
N GLN A 326 5.34 22.95 27.06
CA GLN A 326 6.03 23.33 28.29
C GLN A 326 6.55 22.09 29.03
N ASN A 327 7.84 22.09 29.36
CA ASN A 327 8.52 21.04 30.09
C ASN A 327 8.26 21.17 31.60
N ALA A 328 8.57 20.12 32.37
CA ALA A 328 8.34 20.09 33.83
C ALA A 328 9.19 21.10 34.64
N ASP A 329 10.29 21.60 34.07
CA ASP A 329 11.12 22.69 34.63
C ASP A 329 10.61 24.09 34.27
N GLY A 330 9.52 24.18 33.50
CA GLY A 330 8.93 25.42 33.00
C GLY A 330 9.51 25.94 31.69
N SER A 331 10.55 25.31 31.13
CA SER A 331 11.11 25.67 29.82
C SER A 331 10.18 25.28 28.67
N ILE A 332 10.36 25.86 27.48
CA ILE A 332 9.51 25.63 26.31
C ILE A 332 10.31 24.91 25.22
N THR A 333 9.86 23.72 24.83
CA THR A 333 10.40 22.98 23.67
C THR A 333 9.52 23.24 22.46
N ARG A 334 10.10 23.65 21.33
CA ARG A 334 9.35 23.85 20.07
C ARG A 334 9.49 22.65 19.16
N LEU A 335 8.38 22.27 18.52
CA LEU A 335 8.31 21.10 17.64
C LEU A 335 9.32 21.20 16.49
N ARG A 336 9.46 22.39 15.89
CA ARG A 336 10.39 22.64 14.77
C ARG A 336 11.85 22.39 15.11
N ASP A 337 12.26 22.67 16.34
CA ASP A 337 13.65 22.55 16.78
C ASP A 337 13.98 21.07 17.02
N MET A 338 12.98 20.25 17.35
CA MET A 338 13.08 18.80 17.52
C MET A 338 12.91 17.99 16.22
N LEU A 339 12.25 18.54 15.20
CA LEU A 339 12.01 17.90 13.89
C LEU A 339 13.10 18.20 12.84
N GLY A 340 14.24 18.75 13.26
CA GLY A 340 15.36 19.07 12.37
C GLY A 340 15.01 20.04 11.23
N MET A 341 14.00 20.90 11.41
CA MET A 341 13.51 21.78 10.35
C MET A 341 14.61 22.72 9.84
N PRO A 342 14.65 23.01 8.52
CA PRO A 342 15.55 24.02 7.99
C PRO A 342 15.24 25.40 8.59
N LEU A 343 16.29 26.16 8.90
CA LEU A 343 16.18 27.58 9.23
C LEU A 343 15.55 28.32 8.04
N LYS A 344 14.70 29.33 8.31
CA LYS A 344 13.92 30.05 7.28
C LYS A 344 14.74 30.60 6.11
N ASP A 345 16.00 30.92 6.35
CA ASP A 345 16.91 31.54 5.38
C ASP A 345 17.92 30.53 4.79
N SER A 346 17.74 29.23 5.05
CA SER A 346 18.54 28.13 4.51
C SER A 346 17.78 27.35 3.44
N ASN A 347 18.49 26.85 2.42
CA ASN A 347 17.89 25.89 1.49
C ASN A 347 17.43 24.64 2.27
N PRO A 348 16.25 24.07 1.99
CA PRO A 348 15.82 22.83 2.62
C PRO A 348 16.84 21.73 2.35
N ALA A 349 17.22 20.99 3.40
CA ALA A 349 18.19 19.92 3.31
C ALA A 349 17.70 18.82 2.33
N ASP A 350 18.64 18.16 1.66
CA ASP A 350 18.29 16.99 0.86
C ASP A 350 17.77 15.87 1.78
N PRO A 351 16.60 15.26 1.49
CA PRO A 351 16.05 14.15 2.24
C PRO A 351 16.94 12.89 2.08
N PRO A 352 16.69 11.83 2.86
CA PRO A 352 17.44 10.58 2.78
C PRO A 352 17.42 9.98 1.38
N ARG A 353 18.52 9.30 1.01
CA ARG A 353 18.77 8.74 -0.33
C ARG A 353 17.70 7.77 -0.85
N LEU A 354 16.87 7.21 0.03
CA LEU A 354 15.71 6.38 -0.33
C LEU A 354 14.60 7.18 -1.03
N ALA A 355 14.55 8.51 -0.85
CA ALA A 355 13.49 9.37 -1.38
C ALA A 355 13.39 9.31 -2.91
N ALA A 356 12.15 9.30 -3.44
CA ALA A 356 11.88 9.10 -4.85
C ALA A 356 12.47 10.18 -5.78
N LYS A 357 12.87 11.34 -5.24
CA LYS A 357 13.58 12.37 -6.01
C LYS A 357 14.95 11.93 -6.54
N PHE A 358 15.56 10.90 -5.93
CA PHE A 358 16.84 10.34 -6.36
C PHE A 358 16.71 9.16 -7.34
N TRP A 359 15.49 8.76 -7.71
CA TRP A 359 15.28 7.68 -8.68
C TRP A 359 15.78 8.08 -10.07
N ASP A 360 16.72 7.30 -10.63
CA ASP A 360 17.39 7.57 -11.90
C ASP A 360 16.41 7.84 -13.05
N GLU A 361 15.31 7.08 -13.11
CA GLU A 361 14.24 7.21 -14.12
C GLU A 361 13.54 8.57 -14.14
N TYR A 362 13.62 9.34 -13.05
CA TYR A 362 13.05 10.68 -12.93
C TYR A 362 14.08 11.79 -12.75
N SER A 363 15.36 11.45 -12.60
CA SER A 363 16.49 12.34 -12.28
C SER A 363 16.77 13.47 -13.29
N GLY A 364 16.08 13.48 -14.44
CA GLY A 364 16.22 14.51 -15.48
C GLY A 364 17.52 14.45 -16.28
N LYS A 365 18.47 13.60 -15.88
CA LYS A 365 19.72 13.35 -16.62
C LYS A 365 19.40 12.74 -17.98
N GLN A 366 19.48 13.56 -19.04
CA GLN A 366 19.39 13.08 -20.41
C GLN A 366 20.43 11.97 -20.62
N MET A 367 19.98 10.74 -20.87
CA MET A 367 20.88 9.62 -21.13
C MET A 367 21.68 9.89 -22.41
N GLN A 368 22.95 10.27 -22.25
CA GLN A 368 23.85 10.51 -23.38
C GLN A 368 23.97 9.25 -24.23
N LEU A 369 23.70 9.40 -25.53
CA LEU A 369 23.71 8.33 -26.53
C LEU A 369 25.08 7.65 -26.66
N ASP A 370 26.14 8.29 -26.16
CA ASP A 370 27.50 7.76 -26.10
C ASP A 370 27.58 6.45 -25.30
N LYS A 371 26.70 6.25 -24.30
CA LYS A 371 26.56 4.96 -23.59
C LYS A 371 25.94 3.85 -24.45
N PHE A 372 25.24 4.19 -25.54
CA PHE A 372 24.72 3.23 -26.53
C PHE A 372 25.70 3.00 -27.71
N PHE A 373 26.53 3.99 -28.05
CA PHE A 373 27.44 3.93 -29.21
C PHE A 373 28.92 3.75 -28.87
N GLY A 374 29.24 3.36 -27.63
CA GLY A 374 30.59 3.07 -27.12
C GLY A 374 31.30 1.87 -27.76
N ARG A 375 31.56 1.94 -29.07
CA ARG A 375 32.29 0.93 -29.86
C ARG A 375 33.75 0.89 -29.43
N LYS A 376 34.09 -0.06 -28.54
CA LYS A 376 35.48 -0.34 -28.14
C LYS A 376 36.36 -0.68 -29.35
N THR A 377 37.14 0.29 -29.82
CA THR A 377 38.30 0.03 -30.70
C THR A 377 39.40 -0.60 -29.87
N MET A 378 39.52 -1.93 -29.91
CA MET A 378 40.70 -2.61 -29.38
C MET A 378 41.94 -2.15 -30.15
N ARG A 379 42.90 -1.55 -29.44
CA ARG A 379 44.25 -1.32 -29.95
C ARG A 379 45.16 -2.37 -29.33
N SER A 380 45.62 -3.30 -30.16
CA SER A 380 46.59 -4.31 -29.73
C SER A 380 47.95 -3.68 -29.46
N THR A 381 48.57 -4.02 -28.33
CA THR A 381 50.00 -3.85 -28.10
C THR A 381 50.50 -5.08 -27.32
N THR A 382 51.55 -5.72 -27.82
CA THR A 382 52.09 -6.98 -27.29
C THR A 382 52.82 -6.78 -25.97
N SER A 383 52.68 -7.73 -25.04
CA SER A 383 53.49 -7.83 -23.82
C SER A 383 54.60 -8.86 -23.98
N THR A 384 55.86 -8.44 -23.85
CA THR A 384 57.01 -9.35 -23.67
C THR A 384 57.82 -8.84 -22.47
N SER A 385 58.11 -9.73 -21.53
CA SER A 385 58.72 -9.39 -20.23
C SER A 385 60.09 -10.02 -20.04
N THR A 386 61.12 -9.24 -19.69
CA THR A 386 62.32 -9.74 -19.00
C THR A 386 63.14 -8.65 -18.31
N MET A 387 63.48 -8.92 -17.05
CA MET A 387 64.78 -8.69 -16.38
C MET A 387 65.40 -7.28 -16.19
N ALA A 388 65.57 -6.96 -14.89
CA ALA A 388 66.85 -6.68 -14.22
C ALA A 388 67.43 -5.23 -14.12
N SER A 389 67.41 -4.75 -12.86
CA SER A 389 68.55 -4.18 -12.07
C SER A 389 69.29 -2.89 -12.47
N THR A 390 69.56 -2.06 -11.43
CA THR A 390 70.68 -1.09 -11.29
C THR A 390 70.71 0.11 -12.28
N GLU A 391 71.15 1.32 -11.93
CA GLU A 391 71.59 1.93 -10.66
C GLU A 391 71.53 3.47 -10.77
N ASN A 392 71.35 4.19 -9.67
CA ASN A 392 72.30 5.21 -9.19
C ASN A 392 71.83 5.91 -7.91
N VAL A 393 72.81 6.32 -7.09
CA VAL A 393 72.64 7.05 -5.83
C VAL A 393 73.46 8.34 -5.89
N VAL A 394 72.93 9.44 -5.36
CA VAL A 394 73.75 10.49 -4.75
C VAL A 394 73.10 10.90 -3.43
N LEU A 395 73.83 10.70 -2.34
CA LEU A 395 73.53 11.16 -0.98
C LEU A 395 74.27 12.48 -0.70
N THR A 396 73.88 13.16 0.38
CA THR A 396 74.83 13.90 1.23
C THR A 396 74.48 13.64 2.69
N ASP A 397 75.33 12.86 3.36
CA ASP A 397 75.16 12.37 4.73
C ASP A 397 75.77 13.30 5.80
N ILE A 398 75.64 12.86 7.07
CA ILE A 398 76.57 12.94 8.23
C ILE A 398 75.69 12.97 9.52
N GLU A 399 75.58 11.91 10.33
CA GLU A 399 76.57 11.29 11.26
C GLU A 399 76.94 12.19 12.47
N SER A 400 77.10 11.69 13.72
CA SER A 400 76.88 10.34 14.28
C SER A 400 76.69 10.32 15.82
N THR A 401 76.32 9.14 16.34
CA THR A 401 76.41 8.59 17.71
C THR A 401 77.04 9.39 18.88
N THR A 402 76.39 9.36 20.06
CA THR A 402 76.83 8.61 21.29
C THR A 402 75.77 8.71 22.42
N ALA A 403 75.96 8.03 23.56
CA ALA A 403 74.87 7.70 24.52
C ALA A 403 75.14 8.10 25.99
N SER A 404 74.07 8.22 26.82
CA SER A 404 74.11 7.91 28.26
C SER A 404 72.72 7.83 28.97
N GLN A 405 72.56 6.74 29.75
CA GLN A 405 71.91 6.62 31.08
C GLN A 405 70.42 6.99 31.33
N VAL A 406 69.56 5.96 31.21
CA VAL A 406 68.78 5.34 32.31
C VAL A 406 68.18 6.22 33.43
N THR A 407 66.84 6.22 33.52
CA THR A 407 66.09 5.72 34.71
C THR A 407 64.64 5.39 34.31
N ALA A 408 63.95 4.53 35.07
CA ALA A 408 62.70 3.89 34.63
C ALA A 408 61.56 3.99 35.66
N ARG A 409 60.32 3.81 35.18
CA ARG A 409 59.22 3.19 35.94
C ARG A 409 58.13 2.62 35.00
N GLU A 410 57.40 1.62 35.49
CA GLU A 410 56.66 0.67 34.64
C GLU A 410 55.17 1.00 34.39
N THR A 411 54.59 0.30 33.41
CA THR A 411 53.14 0.10 33.16
C THR A 411 52.60 -1.03 34.06
N PRO A 412 51.26 -1.27 34.17
CA PRO A 412 50.56 -2.12 33.19
C PRO A 412 49.05 -1.85 32.93
N ASP A 413 48.62 -2.10 31.69
CA ASP A 413 47.50 -2.94 31.22
C ASP A 413 46.08 -3.02 31.87
N VAL A 414 45.06 -2.82 31.00
CA VAL A 414 43.92 -3.74 30.68
C VAL A 414 42.62 -3.82 31.54
N GLU A 415 41.46 -3.74 30.86
CA GLU A 415 40.07 -4.14 31.25
C GLU A 415 39.39 -3.51 32.51
N CYS A 416 38.12 -3.76 32.86
CA CYS A 416 36.84 -3.69 32.11
C CYS A 416 35.63 -3.69 33.11
N LEU A 417 34.40 -3.59 32.59
CA LEU A 417 33.10 -3.95 33.22
C LEU A 417 32.58 -3.24 34.50
N SER A 418 31.55 -2.42 34.27
CA SER A 418 30.16 -2.65 34.76
C SER A 418 29.64 -2.07 36.10
N ARG A 419 28.31 -1.87 36.08
CA ARG A 419 27.31 -1.84 37.17
C ARG A 419 27.48 -0.88 38.36
N LEU A 420 26.44 -0.05 38.53
CA LEU A 420 25.85 0.18 39.86
C LEU A 420 24.33 0.30 39.73
N SER A 421 23.60 -0.47 40.53
CA SER A 421 22.13 -0.54 40.55
C SER A 421 21.64 -0.52 41.99
N VAL A 422 20.58 0.24 42.24
CA VAL A 422 19.66 0.26 43.40
C VAL A 422 20.15 -0.41 44.70
N MET A 423 20.25 0.37 45.78
CA MET A 423 20.11 -0.15 47.15
C MET A 423 18.70 0.11 47.66
N VAL A 424 18.05 -0.94 48.17
CA VAL A 424 16.86 -0.86 49.02
C VAL A 424 17.31 -0.95 50.48
N ALA A 425 16.68 -0.19 51.37
CA ALA A 425 16.82 -0.28 52.82
C ALA A 425 15.42 -0.30 53.46
N ASP A 426 15.29 -0.92 54.63
CA ASP A 426 14.03 -1.51 55.08
C ASP A 426 13.61 -1.07 56.50
N MET A 427 12.29 -1.06 56.75
CA MET A 427 11.60 -0.90 58.06
C MET A 427 11.73 0.47 58.79
N PRO A 428 10.84 0.81 59.77
CA PRO A 428 9.78 -0.02 60.38
C PRO A 428 8.34 0.55 60.36
N ASP A 429 7.42 -0.30 60.82
CA ASP A 429 5.96 -0.11 60.96
C ASP A 429 5.54 0.75 62.19
N ASN A 430 4.43 1.52 62.06
CA ASN A 430 3.52 1.88 63.16
C ASN A 430 2.28 2.71 62.72
N GLY A 431 1.08 2.26 63.12
CA GLY A 431 0.06 3.15 63.73
C GLY A 431 -1.07 3.75 62.87
N ASP A 432 -2.30 3.32 63.14
CA ASP A 432 -3.58 3.81 62.57
C ASP A 432 -3.81 5.33 62.56
N SER A 433 -4.47 5.84 61.50
CA SER A 433 -5.61 6.79 61.65
C SER A 433 -6.39 7.10 60.34
N HIS A 434 -7.71 7.26 60.49
CA HIS A 434 -8.70 7.69 59.48
C HIS A 434 -9.74 8.58 60.19
N PRO A 435 -10.59 9.37 59.48
CA PRO A 435 -10.43 10.11 58.22
C PRO A 435 -10.72 11.64 58.47
N PRO A 436 -10.94 12.54 57.47
CA PRO A 436 -12.18 12.60 56.67
C PRO A 436 -11.98 13.05 55.19
N PRO A 437 -13.02 12.99 54.32
CA PRO A 437 -12.91 13.33 52.89
C PRO A 437 -13.50 14.71 52.50
N LEU A 438 -12.77 15.52 51.72
CA LEU A 438 -13.33 16.67 50.97
C LEU A 438 -12.63 16.97 49.62
N THR A 439 -13.46 17.15 48.60
CA THR A 439 -13.34 17.90 47.32
C THR A 439 -12.05 18.68 46.96
N PRO A 440 -11.62 18.63 45.69
CA PRO A 440 -11.09 19.78 44.97
C PRO A 440 -12.22 20.60 44.32
N SER A 441 -12.14 21.93 44.39
CA SER A 441 -13.07 22.84 43.69
C SER A 441 -12.59 23.19 42.28
N ALA A 442 -13.53 23.47 41.37
CA ALA A 442 -13.22 23.89 40.01
C ALA A 442 -12.80 25.37 39.93
N SER A 443 -12.08 25.74 38.86
CA SER A 443 -12.04 27.12 38.38
C SER A 443 -12.26 27.16 36.86
N SER A 444 -13.07 28.11 36.41
CA SER A 444 -13.35 28.39 35.00
C SER A 444 -13.49 29.92 34.85
N PRO A 445 -13.04 30.52 33.74
CA PRO A 445 -13.23 31.95 33.52
C PRO A 445 -14.72 32.29 33.34
N PRO A 446 -15.15 33.51 33.72
CA PRO A 446 -16.55 33.76 34.08
C PRO A 446 -17.45 34.11 32.89
N ALA A 447 -18.72 33.70 33.00
CA ALA A 447 -19.82 34.44 32.40
C ALA A 447 -20.26 35.55 33.37
N LEU A 448 -20.51 36.76 32.85
CA LEU A 448 -21.09 37.86 33.63
C LEU A 448 -22.61 37.79 33.55
N ASP A 449 -23.28 37.74 34.71
CA ASP A 449 -24.69 38.09 34.84
C ASP A 449 -24.83 39.40 35.64
N LEU A 450 -25.79 40.22 35.25
CA LEU A 450 -26.27 41.38 36.01
C LEU A 450 -27.78 41.49 35.78
N SER A 451 -28.52 40.87 36.69
CA SER A 451 -29.98 40.90 36.73
C SER A 451 -30.47 42.29 37.18
N ILE A 452 -31.54 42.80 36.54
CA ILE A 452 -32.32 43.96 37.02
C ILE A 452 -33.81 43.63 36.91
N ASP A 453 -34.58 44.09 37.90
CA ASP A 453 -35.94 43.70 38.19
C ASP A 453 -37.06 44.29 37.31
N SER A 454 -38.23 43.69 37.48
CA SER A 454 -39.55 44.07 36.95
C SER A 454 -39.91 45.56 37.16
N GLU A 455 -40.52 46.18 36.15
CA GLU A 455 -41.67 47.07 36.39
C GLU A 455 -42.71 47.09 35.25
N LYS A 456 -43.77 47.92 35.38
CA LYS A 456 -45.07 47.77 34.71
C LYS A 456 -45.44 48.94 33.78
N SER A 457 -46.27 48.65 32.77
CA SER A 457 -47.08 49.59 31.95
C SER A 457 -46.28 50.48 30.95
N THR A 458 -46.83 51.02 29.84
CA THR A 458 -48.24 51.31 29.43
C THR A 458 -48.52 50.97 27.93
N SER A 459 -49.75 51.28 27.47
CA SER A 459 -50.29 51.45 26.08
C SER A 459 -49.33 51.81 24.92
N ALA A 460 -49.57 51.61 23.61
CA ALA A 460 -50.77 51.36 22.76
C ALA A 460 -50.31 51.06 21.28
N LEU A 461 -51.09 50.73 20.22
CA LEU A 461 -52.46 50.22 19.96
C LEU A 461 -52.58 49.76 18.47
N HIS A 462 -53.51 48.85 18.14
CA HIS A 462 -53.94 48.39 16.77
C HIS A 462 -52.88 47.73 15.85
N SER A 463 -53.22 46.83 14.92
CA SER A 463 -54.50 46.20 14.48
C SER A 463 -54.32 44.67 14.40
N SER A 464 -55.28 43.80 14.76
CA SER A 464 -56.52 43.43 14.02
C SER A 464 -56.22 42.93 12.59
N VAL A 465 -56.65 41.75 12.10
CA VAL A 465 -57.80 40.87 12.44
C VAL A 465 -57.45 39.35 12.31
N ILE A 466 -58.24 38.47 12.93
CA ILE A 466 -58.18 36.97 13.01
C ILE A 466 -59.51 36.37 12.45
N PRO A 467 -59.88 35.07 12.57
CA PRO A 467 -59.16 33.79 12.74
C PRO A 467 -59.41 32.92 11.47
N THR A 468 -59.85 31.64 11.35
CA THR A 468 -60.23 30.45 12.18
C THR A 468 -60.17 29.25 11.19
N ILE A 469 -59.80 27.98 11.46
CA ILE A 469 -59.62 27.11 12.64
C ILE A 469 -60.92 26.47 13.20
N ALA A 470 -61.19 25.23 12.78
CA ALA A 470 -61.87 24.18 13.56
C ALA A 470 -61.38 22.81 13.00
N THR A 471 -61.00 21.75 13.72
CA THR A 471 -61.44 21.12 15.00
C THR A 471 -62.84 20.47 14.90
N THR A 472 -63.12 19.28 15.48
CA THR A 472 -62.39 18.49 16.49
C THR A 472 -62.75 16.99 16.45
N SER A 473 -61.82 16.14 16.93
CA SER A 473 -61.98 14.84 17.65
C SER A 473 -63.25 13.96 17.52
N GLY A 474 -63.05 12.64 17.34
CA GLY A 474 -64.01 11.59 17.69
C GLY A 474 -63.31 10.26 18.01
N THR A 475 -63.57 9.66 19.17
CA THR A 475 -62.83 8.50 19.72
C THR A 475 -63.71 7.25 19.79
N THR A 476 -63.21 6.05 19.43
CA THR A 476 -63.25 4.79 20.23
C THR A 476 -62.99 3.48 19.42
N VAL A 477 -62.14 2.62 20.00
CA VAL A 477 -62.21 1.14 20.13
C VAL A 477 -62.84 0.28 19.00
N SER A 478 -62.06 -0.63 18.38
CA SER A 478 -62.15 -2.10 18.61
C SER A 478 -61.21 -2.90 17.68
N ALA A 479 -61.05 -4.20 17.96
CA ALA A 479 -60.15 -5.13 17.25
C ALA A 479 -60.81 -5.87 16.08
N GLY A 480 -60.01 -6.28 15.07
CA GLY A 480 -60.45 -7.16 13.98
C GLY A 480 -59.31 -7.55 13.03
N ARG A 481 -59.01 -8.86 12.92
CA ARG A 481 -57.95 -9.44 12.05
C ARG A 481 -58.60 -10.44 11.05
N PRO A 482 -57.83 -11.04 10.12
CA PRO A 482 -57.54 -10.61 8.75
C PRO A 482 -58.42 -11.32 7.69
N ILE A 483 -58.23 -11.01 6.40
CA ILE A 483 -58.59 -11.94 5.29
C ILE A 483 -57.65 -11.78 4.07
N LYS A 484 -57.64 -12.76 3.15
CA LYS A 484 -56.55 -13.03 2.19
C LYS A 484 -56.92 -12.80 0.71
N ARG A 485 -56.02 -12.13 -0.02
CA ARG A 485 -55.39 -12.55 -1.30
C ARG A 485 -56.22 -13.38 -2.32
N LYS A 486 -56.62 -12.74 -3.43
CA LYS A 486 -56.68 -13.22 -4.85
C LYS A 486 -56.95 -11.97 -5.73
N GLN A 487 -56.28 -11.68 -6.85
CA GLN A 487 -55.87 -12.46 -8.03
C GLN A 487 -57.03 -12.77 -9.00
N THR A 488 -56.99 -12.13 -10.17
CA THR A 488 -57.79 -12.41 -11.37
C THR A 488 -56.88 -12.35 -12.61
N THR A 489 -57.30 -13.01 -13.69
CA THR A 489 -56.54 -13.20 -14.95
C THR A 489 -57.51 -13.17 -16.15
N LEU A 490 -56.97 -13.34 -17.38
CA LEU A 490 -57.69 -13.53 -18.67
C LEU A 490 -58.25 -12.24 -19.33
N GLU A 491 -58.25 -12.06 -20.67
CA GLU A 491 -57.36 -12.63 -21.70
C GLU A 491 -57.31 -11.74 -23.00
N LYS A 492 -56.88 -12.30 -24.13
CA LYS A 492 -56.53 -11.61 -25.40
C LYS A 492 -57.74 -11.33 -26.32
N VAL A 493 -57.62 -10.31 -27.18
CA VAL A 493 -58.28 -10.25 -28.50
C VAL A 493 -57.28 -9.74 -29.56
N VAL A 494 -57.45 -10.16 -30.83
CA VAL A 494 -56.55 -9.89 -31.97
C VAL A 494 -57.28 -9.10 -33.06
N SER A 495 -56.60 -8.20 -33.81
CA SER A 495 -57.05 -7.74 -35.15
C SER A 495 -55.94 -7.12 -36.01
N LYS A 496 -56.15 -7.10 -37.34
CA LYS A 496 -55.22 -6.60 -38.39
C LYS A 496 -55.90 -5.57 -39.31
N ARG A 497 -55.17 -4.51 -39.72
CA ARG A 497 -55.28 -3.77 -41.02
C ARG A 497 -54.10 -2.77 -41.10
N GLN A 498 -53.17 -2.81 -42.07
CA GLN A 498 -53.21 -2.58 -43.53
C GLN A 498 -53.26 -1.10 -44.00
N LYS A 499 -52.07 -0.60 -44.36
CA LYS A 499 -51.68 0.31 -45.48
C LYS A 499 -52.58 1.49 -45.90
N GLY A 500 -51.98 2.69 -45.89
CA GLY A 500 -52.31 3.85 -46.73
C GLY A 500 -51.08 4.37 -47.51
N LYS A 501 -51.28 5.27 -48.49
CA LYS A 501 -50.26 5.83 -49.43
C LYS A 501 -50.78 7.17 -49.98
N LYS A 502 -50.01 8.13 -50.53
CA LYS A 502 -48.56 8.33 -50.80
C LYS A 502 -48.31 9.86 -50.88
N ARG A 503 -47.05 10.26 -51.14
CA ARG A 503 -46.53 11.59 -51.58
C ARG A 503 -46.04 12.50 -50.46
N ASP A 504 -45.07 13.40 -50.68
CA ASP A 504 -43.84 13.44 -51.54
C ASP A 504 -43.02 14.68 -51.16
N ILE A 505 -41.68 14.62 -51.20
CA ILE A 505 -40.71 15.69 -51.57
C ILE A 505 -39.26 15.17 -51.42
N GLU A 506 -38.31 15.78 -52.13
CA GLU A 506 -36.90 15.38 -52.29
C GLU A 506 -35.94 16.22 -51.38
N LYS A 507 -34.59 16.08 -51.29
CA LYS A 507 -33.56 15.24 -51.94
C LYS A 507 -32.22 15.30 -51.16
N GLY A 508 -31.36 14.26 -51.29
CA GLY A 508 -29.89 14.33 -51.09
C GLY A 508 -29.34 14.08 -49.66
N GLY A 509 -28.20 13.38 -49.46
CA GLY A 509 -27.47 12.50 -50.40
C GLY A 509 -26.07 12.04 -49.95
N VAL A 510 -25.76 10.73 -50.13
CA VAL A 510 -24.49 10.12 -50.62
C VAL A 510 -23.16 10.42 -49.88
N SER A 511 -22.26 9.47 -49.51
CA SER A 511 -22.31 8.00 -49.33
C SER A 511 -21.05 7.43 -48.63
N GLU A 512 -21.11 6.14 -48.26
CA GLU A 512 -20.03 5.12 -48.20
C GLU A 512 -19.08 5.13 -49.44
N LEU A 513 -17.90 4.49 -49.58
CA LEU A 513 -16.91 3.66 -48.81
C LEU A 513 -15.60 3.60 -49.68
N GLY A 514 -14.39 3.13 -49.31
CA GLY A 514 -13.79 2.64 -48.05
C GLY A 514 -12.78 1.47 -48.23
N GLY A 515 -11.44 1.66 -48.16
CA GLY A 515 -10.45 0.58 -48.38
C GLY A 515 -8.94 0.87 -48.12
N GLN A 516 -8.30 -0.04 -47.36
CA GLN A 516 -6.92 -0.63 -47.38
C GLN A 516 -5.77 0.00 -48.23
N THR A 517 -4.46 -0.01 -47.88
CA THR A 517 -3.69 -0.59 -46.74
C THR A 517 -2.25 -0.04 -46.59
N LYS A 518 -1.78 0.13 -45.33
CA LYS A 518 -0.40 -0.03 -44.75
C LYS A 518 0.84 0.71 -45.32
N LEU A 519 1.73 1.13 -44.39
CA LEU A 519 3.04 1.75 -44.61
C LEU A 519 4.20 0.74 -44.57
N PHE A 520 5.31 1.02 -45.28
CA PHE A 520 6.66 0.55 -44.91
C PHE A 520 7.77 1.50 -45.41
N SER A 521 7.85 2.73 -44.87
CA SER A 521 9.02 3.63 -44.97
C SER A 521 8.74 4.98 -44.28
N PHE A 522 9.39 5.29 -43.14
CA PHE A 522 9.54 6.69 -42.65
C PHE A 522 10.53 6.86 -41.47
N PHE A 523 11.80 6.49 -41.64
CA PHE A 523 12.88 6.85 -40.69
C PHE A 523 14.23 7.09 -41.39
N ALA A 524 14.38 8.26 -42.03
CA ALA A 524 15.65 8.83 -42.51
C ALA A 524 15.51 10.37 -42.64
N LYS A 525 16.61 11.12 -42.63
CA LYS A 525 16.65 12.61 -42.69
C LYS A 525 17.21 13.14 -44.04
N PRO A 526 16.91 14.39 -44.44
CA PRO A 526 17.11 14.90 -45.81
C PRO A 526 18.38 15.76 -46.00
N VAL A 527 18.70 16.06 -47.27
CA VAL A 527 19.58 17.15 -47.75
C VAL A 527 18.99 17.69 -49.08
N ASP A 528 19.20 18.97 -49.42
CA ASP A 528 18.50 19.70 -50.49
C ASP A 528 18.90 19.39 -51.96
N GLY A 529 17.99 19.65 -52.91
CA GLY A 529 18.27 19.51 -54.35
C GLY A 529 17.11 19.70 -55.35
N THR A 530 16.57 20.92 -55.48
CA THR A 530 15.86 21.50 -56.65
C THR A 530 14.87 20.67 -57.54
N SER A 531 13.65 21.22 -57.69
CA SER A 531 12.80 21.23 -58.91
C SER A 531 11.74 20.14 -59.20
N SER A 532 10.48 20.57 -59.08
CA SER A 532 9.30 20.28 -59.95
C SER A 532 8.36 19.07 -59.72
N LYS A 533 7.07 19.46 -59.56
CA LYS A 533 5.77 18.75 -59.78
C LYS A 533 5.22 17.70 -58.79
N GLU A 534 4.10 18.10 -58.17
CA GLU A 534 2.94 17.31 -57.67
C GLU A 534 3.18 16.35 -56.47
N LYS A 535 2.27 16.18 -55.49
CA LYS A 535 0.87 16.65 -55.32
C LYS A 535 0.49 16.78 -53.81
N ALA A 536 -0.68 17.36 -53.55
CA ALA A 536 -1.39 17.51 -52.25
C ALA A 536 -1.46 16.26 -51.33
N LYS A 537 -1.77 16.31 -50.01
CA LYS A 537 -1.89 17.36 -48.97
C LYS A 537 -2.17 16.67 -47.59
N GLU A 538 -1.55 17.13 -46.49
CA GLU A 538 -2.15 17.56 -45.18
C GLU A 538 -3.63 17.19 -44.85
N THR A 539 -4.11 16.96 -43.61
CA THR A 539 -3.51 16.86 -42.24
C THR A 539 -4.52 16.27 -41.21
N SER A 540 -4.08 16.07 -39.95
CA SER A 540 -4.85 16.18 -38.67
C SER A 540 -6.11 15.33 -38.36
N SER A 541 -5.94 14.38 -37.43
CA SER A 541 -6.47 14.32 -36.02
C SER A 541 -7.53 15.33 -35.51
N PRO A 542 -8.22 15.08 -34.35
CA PRO A 542 -8.57 13.82 -33.63
C PRO A 542 -9.98 13.85 -32.93
N THR A 543 -10.11 13.21 -31.74
CA THR A 543 -11.15 13.35 -30.66
C THR A 543 -12.51 12.63 -30.87
N LYS A 544 -13.20 12.06 -29.85
CA LYS A 544 -13.02 11.92 -28.37
C LYS A 544 -13.88 10.74 -27.79
N ILE A 545 -13.88 10.53 -26.46
CA ILE A 545 -14.89 9.80 -25.60
C ILE A 545 -14.77 8.23 -25.61
N PHE A 546 -14.31 7.56 -24.53
CA PHE A 546 -14.96 7.13 -23.25
C PHE A 546 -15.87 5.87 -23.42
N GLU A 547 -15.97 4.85 -22.52
CA GLU A 547 -15.30 4.50 -21.24
C GLU A 547 -15.61 3.01 -20.81
N LEU A 548 -15.06 2.57 -19.66
CA LEU A 548 -15.51 1.53 -18.69
C LEU A 548 -15.23 0.01 -18.92
N ASP A 549 -15.02 -0.68 -17.79
CA ASP A 549 -14.55 -2.06 -17.58
C ASP A 549 -15.50 -2.89 -16.67
N THR A 550 -15.31 -4.22 -16.60
CA THR A 550 -15.83 -5.14 -15.55
C THR A 550 -14.94 -6.40 -15.41
N ASP A 551 -14.93 -6.99 -14.22
CA ASP A 551 -14.04 -8.06 -13.72
C ASP A 551 -14.37 -9.50 -14.17
N GLU A 552 -13.57 -10.49 -13.72
CA GLU A 552 -13.99 -11.66 -12.91
C GLU A 552 -12.81 -12.64 -12.62
N SER A 553 -13.01 -13.60 -11.70
CA SER A 553 -11.97 -14.48 -11.09
C SER A 553 -11.95 -15.95 -11.59
N ASP A 554 -11.56 -16.90 -10.71
CA ASP A 554 -11.77 -18.37 -10.76
C ASP A 554 -10.77 -19.24 -11.60
N VAL A 555 -10.37 -20.49 -11.24
CA VAL A 555 -10.62 -21.34 -10.04
C VAL A 555 -9.61 -22.54 -9.89
N LEU A 556 -9.36 -22.97 -8.64
CA LEU A 556 -8.82 -24.25 -8.06
C LEU A 556 -7.51 -24.98 -8.49
N GLU A 557 -7.14 -25.93 -7.62
CA GLU A 557 -5.92 -26.75 -7.51
C GLU A 557 -6.07 -28.21 -8.03
N VAL A 558 -4.96 -28.98 -8.02
CA VAL A 558 -4.94 -30.46 -7.89
C VAL A 558 -3.71 -30.88 -7.04
N ILE A 559 -3.88 -31.84 -6.13
CA ILE A 559 -2.85 -32.39 -5.23
C ILE A 559 -2.14 -33.61 -5.88
N GLY A 560 -0.84 -33.83 -5.57
CA GLY A 560 -0.11 -35.04 -5.97
C GLY A 560 1.25 -35.19 -5.25
N ASN A 561 1.40 -36.29 -4.51
CA ASN A 561 2.40 -36.53 -3.46
C ASN A 561 3.90 -36.47 -3.84
N GLU A 562 4.67 -36.15 -2.80
CA GLU A 562 6.04 -36.56 -2.41
C GLU A 562 6.74 -37.68 -3.19
N GLU A 563 8.05 -37.49 -3.45
CA GLU A 563 9.07 -38.54 -3.24
C GLU A 563 10.44 -37.88 -2.96
N ASP A 564 11.23 -38.46 -2.07
CA ASP A 564 12.47 -37.89 -1.51
C ASP A 564 13.71 -38.08 -2.42
N CYS A 565 14.63 -37.11 -2.46
CA CYS A 565 16.02 -37.38 -2.83
C CYS A 565 17.00 -36.31 -2.31
N GLN A 566 18.05 -36.75 -1.61
CA GLN A 566 19.11 -35.91 -1.03
C GLN A 566 20.21 -35.56 -2.05
N THR A 567 20.79 -34.36 -2.01
CA THR A 567 22.24 -34.17 -2.28
C THR A 567 22.78 -32.78 -1.89
N GLU A 568 23.88 -32.79 -1.14
CA GLU A 568 24.85 -31.70 -0.91
C GLU A 568 26.19 -32.10 -1.58
N PRO A 569 27.21 -31.23 -1.74
CA PRO A 569 27.19 -30.00 -2.53
C PRO A 569 28.43 -29.83 -3.45
N LEU A 570 28.60 -28.64 -4.03
CA LEU A 570 29.83 -28.07 -4.63
C LEU A 570 30.42 -28.68 -5.92
N GLY A 571 30.65 -27.80 -6.91
CA GLY A 571 31.46 -28.07 -8.10
C GLY A 571 31.70 -26.79 -8.92
N SER A 572 32.92 -26.25 -8.88
CA SER A 572 33.24 -24.96 -9.52
C SER A 572 33.71 -25.11 -10.97
N SER A 573 33.21 -24.26 -11.87
CA SER A 573 33.82 -24.01 -13.19
C SER A 573 33.35 -22.67 -13.77
N GLN A 574 34.23 -22.01 -14.54
CA GLN A 574 33.91 -20.77 -15.25
C GLN A 574 33.34 -21.06 -16.65
N PRO A 575 32.31 -20.32 -17.13
CA PRO A 575 31.91 -20.36 -18.53
C PRO A 575 32.89 -19.57 -19.41
N SER A 576 33.29 -20.16 -20.52
CA SER A 576 34.19 -19.58 -21.52
C SER A 576 33.47 -18.66 -22.52
N LEU A 577 34.25 -17.92 -23.32
CA LEU A 577 33.74 -16.96 -24.31
C LEU A 577 33.37 -17.62 -25.65
N ASP A 578 32.12 -18.11 -25.78
CA ASP A 578 31.40 -18.00 -27.05
C ASP A 578 29.89 -17.81 -26.82
N ASN A 579 29.30 -16.86 -27.54
CA ASN A 579 27.87 -16.53 -27.48
C ASN A 579 27.33 -15.97 -28.82
N GLY A 580 28.11 -16.12 -29.92
CA GLY A 580 27.76 -15.56 -31.23
C GLY A 580 26.61 -16.29 -31.94
N GLU A 581 26.39 -17.57 -31.61
CA GLU A 581 25.38 -18.41 -32.28
C GLU A 581 24.14 -18.67 -31.42
N GLN A 582 24.31 -18.90 -30.10
CA GLN A 582 23.18 -19.04 -29.17
C GLN A 582 22.24 -17.83 -29.21
N SER A 583 22.80 -16.62 -29.30
CA SER A 583 22.02 -15.38 -29.43
C SER A 583 21.18 -15.34 -30.72
N LYS A 584 21.69 -15.80 -31.86
CA LYS A 584 20.93 -15.90 -33.13
C LYS A 584 19.79 -16.91 -33.04
N GLN A 585 20.03 -18.05 -32.39
CA GLN A 585 19.00 -19.07 -32.16
C GLN A 585 17.90 -18.58 -31.20
N ALA A 586 18.25 -17.82 -30.16
CA ALA A 586 17.28 -17.20 -29.26
C ALA A 586 16.38 -16.19 -29.98
N TRP A 587 16.93 -15.36 -30.87
CA TRP A 587 16.15 -14.39 -31.66
C TRP A 587 15.24 -15.06 -32.71
N SER A 588 15.67 -16.15 -33.36
CA SER A 588 14.81 -16.88 -34.29
C SER A 588 13.67 -17.61 -33.57
N ALA A 589 13.94 -18.21 -32.41
CA ALA A 589 12.92 -18.85 -31.57
C ALA A 589 11.86 -17.84 -31.05
N LEU A 590 12.25 -16.60 -30.76
CA LEU A 590 11.32 -15.53 -30.34
C LEU A 590 10.40 -15.04 -31.47
N LEU A 591 10.79 -15.21 -32.73
CA LEU A 591 10.03 -14.77 -33.91
C LEU A 591 9.35 -15.92 -34.67
N ALA A 592 9.51 -17.16 -34.21
CA ALA A 592 8.93 -18.34 -34.84
C ALA A 592 7.39 -18.27 -34.92
N PRO A 593 6.77 -18.74 -36.02
CA PRO A 593 5.32 -18.91 -36.10
C PRO A 593 4.82 -19.79 -34.96
N THR A 594 3.73 -19.39 -34.32
CA THR A 594 3.10 -20.19 -33.26
C THR A 594 2.61 -21.51 -33.86
N PRO A 595 3.08 -22.68 -33.40
CA PRO A 595 2.63 -23.95 -33.94
C PRO A 595 1.15 -24.13 -33.63
N ILE A 596 0.44 -24.74 -34.57
CA ILE A 596 -1.01 -24.89 -34.52
C ILE A 596 -1.34 -26.03 -33.54
N PRO A 597 -2.06 -25.76 -32.43
CA PRO A 597 -2.39 -26.79 -31.46
C PRO A 597 -3.37 -27.80 -32.04
N ARG A 598 -3.27 -29.06 -31.62
CA ARG A 598 -4.18 -30.14 -32.02
C ARG A 598 -5.37 -30.23 -31.07
N CYS A 599 -6.55 -30.56 -31.60
CA CYS A 599 -7.75 -30.70 -30.76
C CYS A 599 -7.78 -32.05 -30.03
N LYS A 600 -8.08 -32.05 -28.72
CA LYS A 600 -8.00 -33.23 -27.84
C LYS A 600 -8.75 -34.49 -28.33
N VAL A 601 -9.86 -34.34 -29.04
CA VAL A 601 -10.72 -35.46 -29.46
C VAL A 601 -10.29 -36.10 -30.78
N HIS A 602 -9.91 -35.31 -31.79
CA HIS A 602 -9.58 -35.83 -33.13
C HIS A 602 -8.08 -35.81 -33.46
N ASN A 603 -7.25 -35.23 -32.58
CA ASN A 603 -5.81 -34.99 -32.78
C ASN A 603 -5.46 -34.16 -34.06
N GLU A 604 -6.44 -33.52 -34.67
CA GLU A 604 -6.28 -32.70 -35.88
C GLU A 604 -5.82 -31.26 -35.56
N PRO A 605 -5.05 -30.62 -36.45
CA PRO A 605 -4.70 -29.20 -36.30
C PRO A 605 -5.94 -28.31 -36.24
N ALA A 606 -6.00 -27.48 -35.20
CA ALA A 606 -7.09 -26.54 -34.99
C ALA A 606 -7.02 -25.35 -35.97
N LYS A 607 -8.16 -24.80 -36.36
CA LYS A 607 -8.24 -23.64 -37.25
C LYS A 607 -8.20 -22.35 -36.42
N GLU A 608 -7.37 -21.39 -36.84
CA GLU A 608 -7.23 -20.10 -36.17
C GLU A 608 -8.32 -19.10 -36.60
N TYR A 609 -8.85 -18.37 -35.63
CA TYR A 609 -9.88 -17.35 -35.77
C TYR A 609 -9.46 -16.06 -35.03
N LYS A 610 -10.09 -14.94 -35.38
CA LYS A 610 -9.87 -13.62 -34.76
C LYS A 610 -11.20 -13.07 -34.26
N VAL A 611 -11.22 -12.55 -33.03
CA VAL A 611 -12.43 -11.93 -32.46
C VAL A 611 -12.70 -10.60 -33.15
N ASN A 612 -13.72 -10.55 -34.00
CA ASN A 612 -14.16 -9.31 -34.66
C ASN A 612 -15.29 -8.59 -33.91
N LYS A 613 -16.00 -9.28 -33.00
CA LYS A 613 -17.03 -8.70 -32.12
C LYS A 613 -16.41 -7.63 -31.20
N PRO A 614 -17.07 -6.48 -30.95
CA PRO A 614 -16.62 -5.53 -29.92
C PRO A 614 -16.64 -6.13 -28.51
N GLY A 615 -15.76 -5.61 -27.65
CA GLY A 615 -15.53 -6.08 -26.26
C GLY A 615 -14.03 -6.31 -25.96
N PRO A 616 -13.65 -6.66 -24.72
CA PRO A 616 -12.24 -6.75 -24.26
C PRO A 616 -11.34 -7.75 -25.01
N ASN A 617 -11.95 -8.68 -25.76
CA ASN A 617 -11.24 -9.67 -26.56
C ASN A 617 -11.13 -9.29 -28.06
N LYS A 618 -11.68 -8.15 -28.50
CA LYS A 618 -11.62 -7.70 -29.90
C LYS A 618 -10.17 -7.66 -30.40
N GLY A 619 -9.91 -8.34 -31.50
CA GLY A 619 -8.60 -8.43 -32.12
C GLY A 619 -7.72 -9.59 -31.64
N LYS A 620 -8.00 -10.21 -30.48
CA LYS A 620 -7.30 -11.42 -30.00
C LYS A 620 -7.57 -12.60 -30.96
N ARG A 621 -6.62 -13.54 -31.02
CA ARG A 621 -6.67 -14.74 -31.88
C ARG A 621 -6.83 -16.00 -31.02
N PHE A 622 -7.55 -16.98 -31.53
CA PHE A 622 -7.87 -18.23 -30.85
C PHE A 622 -8.02 -19.38 -31.85
N PHE A 623 -7.90 -20.60 -31.36
CA PHE A 623 -8.01 -21.82 -32.14
C PHE A 623 -9.31 -22.57 -31.80
N LEU A 624 -9.95 -23.16 -32.81
CA LEU A 624 -11.10 -24.07 -32.67
C LEU A 624 -10.85 -25.36 -33.45
N CYS A 625 -11.48 -26.47 -33.05
CA CYS A 625 -11.48 -27.69 -33.86
C CYS A 625 -11.96 -27.39 -35.31
N SER A 626 -11.21 -27.91 -36.28
CA SER A 626 -11.33 -27.60 -37.72
C SER A 626 -12.51 -28.30 -38.41
N ARG A 627 -13.08 -29.36 -37.81
CA ARG A 627 -14.26 -30.09 -38.30
C ARG A 627 -15.52 -29.19 -38.41
N PRO A 628 -16.48 -29.56 -39.28
CA PRO A 628 -17.76 -28.85 -39.42
C PRO A 628 -18.61 -28.93 -38.16
N VAL A 629 -19.50 -27.95 -37.98
CA VAL A 629 -20.47 -27.94 -36.88
C VAL A 629 -21.56 -28.98 -37.18
N GLY A 630 -21.76 -29.93 -36.27
CA GLY A 630 -22.72 -31.02 -36.45
C GLY A 630 -24.15 -30.67 -36.07
N PRO A 631 -25.11 -31.58 -36.34
CA PRO A 631 -26.48 -31.47 -35.86
C PRO A 631 -26.56 -31.24 -34.34
N GLY A 632 -27.55 -30.48 -33.89
CA GLY A 632 -27.77 -30.24 -32.46
C GLY A 632 -26.78 -29.29 -31.76
N TYR A 633 -26.04 -28.45 -32.50
CA TYR A 633 -25.17 -27.40 -31.90
C TYR A 633 -25.97 -26.20 -31.35
N ALA A 634 -26.95 -26.48 -30.48
CA ALA A 634 -27.89 -25.51 -29.90
C ALA A 634 -27.34 -24.85 -28.61
N GLY A 635 -26.12 -24.32 -28.66
CA GLY A 635 -25.60 -23.39 -27.65
C GLY A 635 -25.39 -23.91 -26.23
N ARG A 636 -25.35 -25.24 -25.98
CA ARG A 636 -24.88 -25.76 -24.68
C ARG A 636 -23.40 -25.38 -24.48
N PRO A 637 -23.00 -24.87 -23.30
CA PRO A 637 -21.64 -24.40 -23.07
C PRO A 637 -20.61 -25.53 -23.06
N GLU A 638 -20.99 -26.71 -22.56
CA GLU A 638 -20.16 -27.91 -22.51
C GLU A 638 -20.92 -29.15 -23.01
N ARG A 639 -20.13 -30.16 -23.37
CA ARG A 639 -20.49 -31.56 -23.66
C ARG A 639 -19.30 -32.40 -23.19
N LEU A 640 -19.55 -33.58 -22.64
CA LEU A 640 -18.47 -34.50 -22.27
C LEU A 640 -17.76 -35.05 -23.53
N PRO A 641 -16.50 -35.49 -23.44
CA PRO A 641 -15.76 -36.00 -24.60
C PRO A 641 -16.49 -37.13 -25.33
N ASP A 642 -17.14 -38.02 -24.58
CA ASP A 642 -17.85 -39.20 -25.06
C ASP A 642 -19.21 -38.89 -25.72
N GLU A 643 -19.72 -37.66 -25.55
CA GLU A 643 -20.94 -37.15 -26.21
C GLU A 643 -20.63 -36.49 -27.57
N VAL A 644 -19.37 -36.43 -27.98
CA VAL A 644 -18.96 -35.83 -29.25
C VAL A 644 -18.94 -36.91 -30.34
N ASP A 645 -19.94 -36.87 -31.23
CA ASP A 645 -19.88 -37.58 -32.51
C ASP A 645 -18.55 -37.25 -33.24
N PRO A 646 -17.66 -38.24 -33.45
CA PRO A 646 -16.35 -38.00 -34.03
C PRO A 646 -16.38 -37.36 -35.42
N GLN A 647 -17.49 -37.42 -36.16
CA GLN A 647 -17.59 -36.81 -37.50
C GLN A 647 -17.61 -35.26 -37.45
N TYR A 648 -17.89 -34.66 -36.29
CA TYR A 648 -18.18 -33.22 -36.17
C TYR A 648 -17.25 -32.49 -35.20
N ARG A 649 -17.44 -31.17 -35.06
CA ARG A 649 -16.63 -30.30 -34.22
C ARG A 649 -16.77 -30.63 -32.72
N CYS A 650 -15.65 -30.92 -32.08
CA CYS A 650 -15.54 -30.99 -30.61
C CYS A 650 -15.36 -29.61 -29.97
N ASN A 651 -15.59 -29.50 -28.66
CA ASN A 651 -15.51 -28.26 -27.87
C ASN A 651 -14.08 -27.71 -27.67
N PHE A 652 -13.09 -28.12 -28.49
CA PHE A 652 -11.73 -27.62 -28.36
C PHE A 652 -11.64 -26.12 -28.68
N PHE A 653 -11.24 -25.35 -27.68
CA PHE A 653 -10.93 -23.92 -27.75
C PHE A 653 -9.58 -23.65 -27.07
N LYS A 654 -8.76 -22.74 -27.62
CA LYS A 654 -7.53 -22.26 -26.97
C LYS A 654 -7.14 -20.87 -27.47
N TRP A 655 -6.77 -19.93 -26.59
CA TRP A 655 -6.22 -18.64 -27.02
C TRP A 655 -4.82 -18.80 -27.63
N SER A 656 -4.47 -17.95 -28.59
CA SER A 656 -3.13 -17.96 -29.20
C SER A 656 -2.02 -17.55 -28.22
N SER A 657 -2.36 -16.86 -27.13
CA SER A 657 -1.44 -16.58 -26.01
C SER A 657 -0.99 -17.84 -25.30
N ASP A 658 -1.90 -18.79 -25.10
CA ASP A 658 -1.67 -19.91 -24.19
C ASP A 658 -1.04 -21.09 -24.93
N ALA A 659 -1.34 -21.24 -26.22
CA ALA A 659 -0.52 -22.04 -27.14
C ALA A 659 0.95 -21.56 -27.17
N ARG A 660 1.21 -20.24 -27.11
CA ARG A 660 2.59 -19.70 -27.03
C ARG A 660 3.26 -19.99 -25.69
N LYS A 661 2.54 -19.91 -24.56
CA LYS A 661 3.05 -20.25 -23.23
C LYS A 661 3.43 -21.74 -23.14
N GLU A 662 2.56 -22.61 -23.65
CA GLU A 662 2.76 -24.06 -23.67
C GLU A 662 4.01 -24.46 -24.47
N VAL A 663 4.18 -23.93 -25.68
CA VAL A 663 5.38 -24.16 -26.50
C VAL A 663 6.64 -23.66 -25.81
N LYS A 664 6.59 -22.50 -25.15
CA LYS A 664 7.73 -22.03 -24.33
C LYS A 664 8.05 -22.98 -23.16
N ARG A 665 7.03 -23.57 -22.52
CA ARG A 665 7.19 -24.55 -21.43
C ARG A 665 7.79 -25.87 -21.94
N MET A 666 7.34 -26.37 -23.10
CA MET A 666 7.91 -27.57 -23.73
C MET A 666 9.38 -27.37 -24.11
N ASN A 667 9.70 -26.26 -24.80
CA ASN A 667 11.06 -25.90 -25.16
C ASN A 667 11.99 -25.73 -23.92
N SER A 668 11.47 -25.31 -22.77
CA SER A 668 12.25 -25.23 -21.52
C SER A 668 12.39 -26.57 -20.77
N LEU A 669 11.66 -27.61 -21.18
CA LEU A 669 11.72 -28.97 -20.62
C LEU A 669 12.44 -29.97 -21.54
N GLY A 670 12.88 -29.54 -22.74
CA GLY A 670 13.59 -30.39 -23.69
C GLY A 670 12.71 -31.41 -24.45
N LEU A 671 11.41 -31.11 -24.59
CA LEU A 671 10.38 -31.97 -25.21
C LEU A 671 9.77 -31.33 -26.47
#